data_AF-A0AAX4L1F8-F1
#
_entry.id   AF-A0AAX4L1F8-F1
#
_cell.length_a   1.000
_cell.length_b   1.000
_cell.length_c   1.000
_cell.angle_alpha   90.00
_cell.angle_beta   90.00
_cell.angle_gamma   90.00
#
_symmetry.space_group_name_H-M   'P 1'
#
loop_
_entity.id
_entity.type
_entity.pdbx_description
1 polymer ?
#
loop_
_entity_poly.entity_id
_entity_poly.type
_entity_poly.pdbx_seq_one_letter_code
_entity_poly.pdbx_strand_id
1 'polypeptide(L)'
;MKETFKTISDIVELTPQDEDMLEEMYSLYQKLFPVKEEAETIENLKKYLSLKETSYYGQNNYHILIAKTEGKVIGFVIGDYYAEASVGIIEFLAVAEEFRGKGLGSMLEKAFVEKVSEDAKKVGKEVKGILIEVEDIEKGMKNNSILFWVNLGYKLIPIKYIQPPLSPGKHRAENLRLMYKPLDESDEINGKTLLNAIKDYFKYAMSIDNPEETEEYKIMSSQIKASSISLEHPGTIIPHEFSIHILFSVDLFTLGESVKVFDRTNENIMKNISKMCKEGTISCNSPEVRVRKYRDEINLTPYYIEHRKIIRFELENPIKLSVLRSDGEEIGIDANVKLLGLYKSNGILMIELVIRSHSLILPTTLISMVQLDSLKINGQRAINFITETIRKLINKDVKEDIDVYPIFFIKGYYGKLKKENIYGFVDLDPSFMSISKGELKRVLRGSNVSVVKGIMVMYESRASLVLCKNKSTLLNNFEEIFGVPLHTFLSDFTNNEIEMAIESEYLGEIEVLREQLVTLTSLYHFLVSKRGVEKIGEEYETLISLERRLYRRLLELNVLDIGLYESVREVIRLGQKKMGIDNLYVRVKEAAGSLSRELDVRYQLSENRKLEIVQYLLVILAIIQIIEAGSSFLRTHVFPFIPVIGITFTLLLLAYFILLRNRRRRRYEE
;
A
#
# COMPACT_ATOMS: atom_id res chain seq x y z
N MET A 1 15.37 -40.54 -3.45
CA MET A 1 15.06 -40.29 -4.89
C MET A 1 16.06 -39.30 -5.49
N LYS A 2 17.34 -39.69 -5.61
CA LYS A 2 18.40 -38.90 -6.27
C LYS A 2 19.34 -39.78 -7.11
N GLU A 3 18.93 -41.00 -7.41
CA GLU A 3 19.68 -41.93 -8.27
C GLU A 3 18.88 -42.18 -9.56
N THR A 4 19.62 -42.25 -10.67
CA THR A 4 19.20 -42.58 -12.05
C THR A 4 18.49 -41.50 -12.88
N PHE A 5 19.21 -40.42 -13.20
CA PHE A 5 19.30 -39.87 -14.57
C PHE A 5 20.79 -39.61 -14.84
N LYS A 6 21.53 -40.68 -15.13
CA LYS A 6 22.97 -40.62 -15.45
C LYS A 6 23.25 -40.87 -16.94
N THR A 7 22.21 -40.93 -17.76
CA THR A 7 22.33 -40.71 -19.20
C THR A 7 22.26 -39.21 -19.41
N ILE A 8 23.43 -38.58 -19.46
CA ILE A 8 23.61 -37.19 -19.86
C ILE A 8 22.90 -37.00 -21.21
N SER A 9 22.00 -36.02 -21.30
CA SER A 9 21.48 -35.61 -22.59
C SER A 9 22.61 -34.94 -23.37
N ASP A 10 22.95 -35.48 -24.55
CA ASP A 10 23.89 -34.80 -25.43
C ASP A 10 23.18 -33.57 -26.02
N ILE A 11 23.69 -32.38 -25.71
CA ILE A 11 23.24 -31.14 -26.35
C ILE A 11 24.15 -30.90 -27.56
N VAL A 12 23.56 -30.82 -28.75
CA VAL A 12 24.29 -30.62 -30.02
C VAL A 12 23.70 -29.47 -30.81
N GLU A 13 24.56 -28.72 -31.49
CA GLU A 13 24.15 -27.66 -32.43
C GLU A 13 23.88 -28.27 -33.80
N LEU A 14 22.75 -27.92 -34.42
CA LEU A 14 22.42 -28.36 -35.77
C LEU A 14 23.14 -27.51 -36.82
N THR A 15 23.56 -28.16 -37.90
CA THR A 15 24.05 -27.54 -39.13
C THR A 15 23.11 -27.82 -40.31
N PRO A 16 23.32 -27.19 -41.48
CA PRO A 16 22.51 -27.49 -42.67
C PRO A 16 22.56 -28.96 -43.12
N GLN A 17 23.54 -29.74 -42.66
CA GLN A 17 23.68 -31.16 -43.00
C GLN A 17 22.85 -32.08 -42.09
N ASP A 18 22.27 -31.57 -40.99
CA ASP A 18 21.52 -32.34 -39.99
C ASP A 18 20.00 -32.35 -40.28
N GLU A 19 19.58 -32.50 -41.53
CA GLU A 19 18.19 -32.39 -41.96
C GLU A 19 17.24 -33.35 -41.22
N ASP A 20 17.66 -34.61 -41.04
CA ASP A 20 16.88 -35.63 -40.33
C ASP A 20 16.61 -35.22 -38.86
N MET A 21 17.61 -34.63 -38.18
CA MET A 21 17.47 -34.19 -36.79
C MET A 21 16.61 -32.93 -36.69
N LEU A 22 16.69 -32.05 -37.69
CA LEU A 22 15.82 -30.88 -37.78
C LEU A 22 14.36 -31.29 -37.95
N GLU A 23 14.06 -32.29 -38.78
CA GLU A 23 12.70 -32.81 -38.97
C GLU A 23 12.13 -33.46 -37.70
N GLU A 24 12.97 -34.20 -36.96
CA GLU A 24 12.59 -34.74 -35.65
C GLU A 24 12.33 -33.63 -34.63
N MET A 25 13.20 -32.63 -34.55
CA MET A 25 13.03 -31.46 -33.69
C MET A 25 11.75 -30.70 -34.06
N TYR A 26 11.49 -30.48 -35.34
CA TYR A 26 10.30 -29.77 -35.81
C TYR A 26 9.01 -30.53 -35.47
N SER A 27 9.04 -31.86 -35.49
CA SER A 27 7.91 -32.69 -35.03
C SER A 27 7.60 -32.48 -33.54
N LEU A 28 8.63 -32.23 -32.72
CA LEU A 28 8.45 -31.82 -31.32
C LEU A 28 7.98 -30.37 -31.20
N TYR A 29 8.55 -29.45 -32.00
CA TYR A 29 8.18 -28.04 -32.07
C TYR A 29 6.68 -27.87 -32.32
N GLN A 30 6.13 -28.50 -33.35
CA GLN A 30 4.70 -28.38 -33.71
C GLN A 30 3.74 -28.88 -32.61
N LYS A 31 4.17 -29.88 -31.83
CA LYS A 31 3.37 -30.39 -30.71
C LYS A 31 3.33 -29.39 -29.54
N LEU A 32 4.43 -28.67 -29.33
CA LEU A 32 4.59 -27.75 -28.19
C LEU A 32 4.11 -26.33 -28.51
N PHE A 33 4.13 -25.93 -29.78
CA PHE A 33 3.68 -24.64 -30.29
C PHE A 33 2.61 -24.83 -31.38
N PRO A 34 1.36 -25.18 -31.01
CA PRO A 34 0.31 -25.52 -31.98
C PRO A 34 -0.32 -24.30 -32.69
N VAL A 35 -0.05 -23.08 -32.22
CA VAL A 35 -0.60 -21.83 -32.79
C VAL A 35 0.15 -21.48 -34.06
N LYS A 36 -0.47 -21.72 -35.23
CA LYS A 36 0.18 -21.56 -36.54
C LYS A 36 0.60 -20.12 -36.84
N GLU A 37 -0.10 -19.17 -36.25
CA GLU A 37 0.17 -17.73 -36.40
C GLU A 37 1.50 -17.34 -35.75
N GLU A 38 1.89 -18.02 -34.67
CA GLU A 38 3.09 -17.76 -33.87
C GLU A 38 4.21 -18.77 -34.14
N ALA A 39 3.91 -19.86 -34.87
CA ALA A 39 4.85 -20.92 -35.21
C ALA A 39 5.68 -20.58 -36.45
N GLU A 40 6.96 -20.94 -36.39
CA GLU A 40 7.88 -20.94 -37.53
C GLU A 40 7.65 -22.19 -38.40
N THR A 41 7.96 -22.08 -39.68
CA THR A 41 7.86 -23.16 -40.66
C THR A 41 9.18 -23.92 -40.78
N ILE A 42 9.14 -25.21 -41.09
CA ILE A 42 10.36 -26.00 -41.29
C ILE A 42 11.18 -25.47 -42.47
N GLU A 43 10.51 -24.95 -43.50
CA GLU A 43 11.15 -24.34 -44.67
C GLU A 43 11.99 -23.12 -44.26
N ASN A 44 11.46 -22.28 -43.36
CA ASN A 44 12.21 -21.14 -42.83
C ASN A 44 13.36 -21.58 -41.93
N LEU A 45 13.18 -22.57 -41.06
CA LEU A 45 14.28 -23.10 -40.24
C LEU A 45 15.43 -23.66 -41.10
N LYS A 46 15.09 -24.44 -42.16
CA LYS A 46 16.07 -24.91 -43.15
C LYS A 46 16.79 -23.74 -43.82
N LYS A 47 16.02 -22.72 -44.25
CA LYS A 47 16.56 -21.50 -44.85
C LYS A 47 17.53 -20.77 -43.90
N TYR A 48 17.19 -20.55 -42.63
CA TYR A 48 18.05 -19.85 -41.68
C TYR A 48 19.37 -20.60 -41.41
N LEU A 49 19.31 -21.93 -41.27
CA LEU A 49 20.52 -22.75 -41.19
C LEU A 49 21.39 -22.58 -42.43
N SER A 50 20.81 -22.64 -43.64
CA SER A 50 21.59 -22.44 -44.88
C SER A 50 22.18 -21.03 -44.99
N LEU A 51 21.48 -20.00 -44.52
CA LEU A 51 21.98 -18.62 -44.52
C LEU A 51 23.21 -18.43 -43.63
N LYS A 52 23.41 -19.29 -42.62
CA LYS A 52 24.60 -19.30 -41.75
C LYS A 52 25.90 -19.61 -42.51
N GLU A 53 25.83 -20.34 -43.61
CA GLU A 53 26.98 -20.62 -44.49
C GLU A 53 27.28 -19.45 -45.45
N THR A 54 26.45 -18.40 -45.44
CA THR A 54 26.59 -17.21 -46.28
C THR A 54 27.01 -15.98 -45.45
N SER A 55 27.26 -14.84 -46.11
CA SER A 55 27.55 -13.58 -45.42
C SER A 55 26.29 -12.85 -44.91
N TYR A 56 25.11 -13.46 -44.96
CA TYR A 56 23.83 -12.83 -44.64
C TYR A 56 23.80 -12.22 -43.22
N TYR A 57 24.24 -12.99 -42.22
CA TYR A 57 24.26 -12.55 -40.82
C TYR A 57 25.44 -11.61 -40.50
N GLY A 58 26.44 -11.49 -41.37
CA GLY A 58 27.63 -10.68 -41.13
C GLY A 58 28.37 -11.14 -39.86
N GLN A 59 28.32 -10.32 -38.80
CA GLN A 59 28.91 -10.64 -37.50
C GLN A 59 27.93 -11.31 -36.52
N ASN A 60 26.64 -11.34 -36.87
CA ASN A 60 25.59 -12.02 -36.11
C ASN A 60 25.64 -13.53 -36.36
N ASN A 61 24.90 -14.31 -35.58
CA ASN A 61 24.82 -15.75 -35.78
C ASN A 61 23.46 -16.32 -35.35
N TYR A 62 23.07 -17.44 -35.94
CA TYR A 62 21.82 -18.16 -35.68
C TYR A 62 22.13 -19.57 -35.16
N HIS A 63 21.40 -20.03 -34.14
CA HIS A 63 21.62 -21.32 -33.49
C HIS A 63 20.33 -22.10 -33.32
N ILE A 64 20.43 -23.40 -33.61
CA ILE A 64 19.46 -24.40 -33.16
C ILE A 64 20.25 -25.44 -32.38
N LEU A 65 20.00 -25.54 -31.07
CA LEU A 65 20.57 -26.58 -30.22
C LEU A 65 19.47 -27.59 -29.85
N ILE A 66 19.78 -28.87 -29.92
CA ILE A 66 18.87 -29.96 -29.53
C ILE A 66 19.45 -30.74 -28.36
N ALA A 67 18.58 -31.18 -27.45
CA ALA A 67 18.93 -32.16 -26.42
C ALA A 67 18.46 -33.55 -26.86
N LYS A 68 19.35 -34.53 -26.80
CA LYS A 68 19.06 -35.91 -27.19
C LYS A 68 19.13 -36.89 -26.02
N THR A 69 18.31 -37.93 -26.07
CA THR A 69 18.49 -39.13 -25.24
C THR A 69 18.18 -40.36 -26.08
N GLU A 70 19.05 -41.37 -26.04
CA GLU A 70 18.90 -42.61 -26.82
C GLU A 70 18.64 -42.35 -28.32
N GLY A 71 19.30 -41.32 -28.87
CA GLY A 71 19.17 -40.92 -30.27
C GLY A 71 17.94 -40.08 -30.61
N LYS A 72 17.01 -39.85 -29.68
CA LYS A 72 15.79 -39.06 -29.91
C LYS A 72 15.91 -37.63 -29.41
N VAL A 73 15.29 -36.70 -30.13
CA VAL A 73 15.18 -35.28 -29.72
C VAL A 73 14.14 -35.13 -28.61
N ILE A 74 14.56 -34.65 -27.44
CA ILE A 74 13.71 -34.48 -26.25
C ILE A 74 13.56 -33.02 -25.78
N GLY A 75 14.27 -32.11 -26.43
CA GLY A 75 14.16 -30.68 -26.20
C GLY A 75 15.03 -29.90 -27.18
N PHE A 76 14.80 -28.60 -27.27
CA PHE A 76 15.55 -27.72 -28.15
C PHE A 76 15.55 -26.28 -27.64
N VAL A 77 16.49 -25.49 -28.16
CA VAL A 77 16.52 -24.03 -28.07
C VAL A 77 16.91 -23.44 -29.43
N ILE A 78 16.17 -22.43 -29.87
CA ILE A 78 16.39 -21.67 -31.10
C ILE A 78 16.64 -20.21 -30.71
N GLY A 79 17.67 -19.60 -31.28
CA GLY A 79 17.95 -18.19 -31.02
C GLY A 79 19.18 -17.65 -31.77
N ASP A 80 19.41 -16.36 -31.56
CA ASP A 80 20.40 -15.58 -32.30
C ASP A 80 21.41 -14.90 -31.36
N TYR A 81 22.60 -14.61 -31.90
CA TYR A 81 23.53 -13.63 -31.36
C TYR A 81 23.57 -12.39 -32.25
N TYR A 82 23.35 -11.21 -31.65
CA TYR A 82 23.47 -9.92 -32.34
C TYR A 82 24.71 -9.18 -31.89
N ALA A 83 25.67 -9.05 -32.80
CA ALA A 83 26.99 -8.51 -32.54
C ALA A 83 26.98 -7.01 -32.22
N GLU A 84 26.12 -6.21 -32.84
CA GLU A 84 26.08 -4.76 -32.58
C GLU A 84 25.70 -4.48 -31.12
N ALA A 85 24.61 -5.08 -30.65
CA ALA A 85 24.17 -5.00 -29.26
C ALA A 85 25.08 -5.81 -28.30
N SER A 86 25.70 -6.88 -28.81
CA SER A 86 26.36 -7.94 -28.05
C SER A 86 25.41 -8.65 -27.08
N VAL A 87 24.27 -9.10 -27.60
CA VAL A 87 23.17 -9.73 -26.84
C VAL A 87 22.74 -10.99 -27.58
N GLY A 88 22.42 -12.04 -26.83
CA GLY A 88 21.73 -13.22 -27.36
C GLY A 88 20.20 -13.08 -27.25
N ILE A 89 19.43 -13.65 -28.15
CA ILE A 89 17.97 -13.74 -28.04
C ILE A 89 17.54 -15.19 -28.18
N ILE A 90 16.77 -15.71 -27.22
CA ILE A 90 16.11 -17.02 -27.36
C ILE A 90 14.69 -16.78 -27.88
N GLU A 91 14.39 -17.32 -29.04
CA GLU A 91 13.07 -17.27 -29.68
C GLU A 91 12.18 -18.39 -29.15
N PHE A 92 12.72 -19.61 -29.13
CA PHE A 92 11.99 -20.79 -28.71
C PHE A 92 12.85 -21.66 -27.80
N LEU A 93 12.29 -22.09 -26.67
CA LEU A 93 12.88 -23.11 -25.82
C LEU A 93 11.79 -24.09 -25.40
N ALA A 94 12.02 -25.37 -25.64
CA ALA A 94 11.01 -26.38 -25.39
C ALA A 94 11.63 -27.69 -24.91
N VAL A 95 10.87 -28.40 -24.07
CA VAL A 95 11.21 -29.72 -23.56
C VAL A 95 9.97 -30.59 -23.64
N ALA A 96 10.14 -31.81 -24.17
CA ALA A 96 9.11 -32.85 -24.21
C ALA A 96 8.52 -33.09 -22.81
N GLU A 97 7.21 -33.26 -22.72
CA GLU A 97 6.44 -33.19 -21.47
C GLU A 97 6.96 -34.18 -20.41
N GLU A 98 7.27 -35.41 -20.82
CA GLU A 98 7.79 -36.50 -20.00
C GLU A 98 9.24 -36.27 -19.50
N PHE A 99 9.93 -35.25 -20.03
CA PHE A 99 11.27 -34.83 -19.61
C PHE A 99 11.29 -33.50 -18.82
N ARG A 100 10.13 -32.86 -18.60
CA ARG A 100 10.02 -31.63 -17.80
C ARG A 100 10.32 -31.89 -16.32
N GLY A 101 10.69 -30.81 -15.59
CA GLY A 101 11.01 -30.87 -14.17
C GLY A 101 12.37 -31.53 -13.83
N LYS A 102 13.13 -31.96 -14.85
CA LYS A 102 14.45 -32.61 -14.69
C LYS A 102 15.65 -31.66 -14.92
N GLY A 103 15.40 -30.36 -15.08
CA GLY A 103 16.44 -29.35 -15.30
C GLY A 103 16.89 -29.18 -16.76
N LEU A 104 16.31 -29.92 -17.71
CA LEU A 104 16.75 -29.90 -19.12
C LEU A 104 16.62 -28.52 -19.78
N GLY A 105 15.54 -27.77 -19.50
CA GLY A 105 15.38 -26.42 -20.02
C GLY A 105 16.49 -25.47 -19.54
N SER A 106 16.89 -25.58 -18.27
CA SER A 106 18.02 -24.82 -17.73
C SER A 106 19.37 -25.21 -18.36
N MET A 107 19.54 -26.49 -18.72
CA MET A 107 20.72 -26.95 -19.43
C MET A 107 20.78 -26.42 -20.86
N LEU A 108 19.65 -26.41 -21.57
CA LEU A 108 19.53 -25.83 -22.93
C LEU A 108 19.80 -24.32 -22.92
N GLU A 109 19.21 -23.57 -21.98
CA GLU A 109 19.49 -22.12 -21.84
C GLU A 109 20.97 -21.86 -21.57
N LYS A 110 21.60 -22.63 -20.68
CA LYS A 110 23.02 -22.50 -20.41
C LYS A 110 23.88 -22.79 -21.64
N ALA A 111 23.58 -23.86 -22.39
CA ALA A 111 24.30 -24.19 -23.61
C ALA A 111 24.17 -23.09 -24.68
N PHE A 112 22.98 -22.46 -24.77
CA PHE A 112 22.78 -21.31 -25.64
C PHE A 112 23.63 -20.10 -25.20
N VAL A 113 23.64 -19.76 -23.90
CA VAL A 113 24.49 -18.69 -23.34
C VAL A 113 25.96 -18.93 -23.68
N GLU A 114 26.44 -20.16 -23.56
CA GLU A 114 27.81 -20.55 -23.91
C GLU A 114 28.09 -20.30 -25.40
N LYS A 115 27.15 -20.66 -26.30
CA LYS A 115 27.31 -20.41 -27.74
C LYS A 115 27.34 -18.94 -28.13
N VAL A 116 26.40 -18.13 -27.65
CA VAL A 116 26.44 -16.70 -27.94
C VAL A 116 27.67 -16.02 -27.34
N SER A 117 28.21 -16.55 -26.23
CA SER A 117 29.46 -16.09 -25.63
C SER A 117 30.68 -16.42 -26.48
N GLU A 118 30.70 -17.58 -27.14
CA GLU A 118 31.72 -17.92 -28.13
C GLU A 118 31.69 -16.96 -29.32
N ASP A 119 30.50 -16.62 -29.82
CA ASP A 119 30.35 -15.72 -30.96
C ASP A 119 30.76 -14.28 -30.64
N ALA A 120 30.40 -13.77 -29.46
CA ALA A 120 30.90 -12.48 -29.02
C ALA A 120 32.43 -12.43 -28.98
N LYS A 121 33.08 -13.49 -28.48
CA LYS A 121 34.54 -13.58 -28.44
C LYS A 121 35.17 -13.55 -29.84
N LYS A 122 34.54 -14.19 -30.85
CA LYS A 122 35.02 -14.18 -32.24
C LYS A 122 35.07 -12.76 -32.82
N VAL A 123 34.19 -11.86 -32.36
CA VAL A 123 34.15 -10.45 -32.79
C VAL A 123 34.80 -9.49 -31.77
N GLY A 124 35.54 -10.02 -30.79
CA GLY A 124 36.26 -9.22 -29.79
C GLY A 124 35.36 -8.52 -28.76
N LYS A 125 34.19 -9.08 -28.47
CA LYS A 125 33.21 -8.56 -27.50
C LYS A 125 32.90 -9.58 -26.40
N GLU A 126 32.21 -9.11 -25.37
CA GLU A 126 31.56 -9.95 -24.36
C GLU A 126 30.04 -9.84 -24.51
N VAL A 127 29.32 -10.93 -24.27
CA VAL A 127 27.85 -10.91 -24.25
C VAL A 127 27.39 -10.15 -23.01
N LYS A 128 26.53 -9.17 -23.23
CA LYS A 128 25.97 -8.35 -22.14
C LYS A 128 24.81 -9.04 -21.42
N GLY A 129 24.04 -9.84 -22.15
CA GLY A 129 22.88 -10.52 -21.62
C GLY A 129 22.10 -11.29 -22.68
N ILE A 130 21.01 -11.90 -22.23
CA ILE A 130 20.10 -12.68 -23.06
C ILE A 130 18.69 -12.06 -22.99
N LEU A 131 18.08 -11.83 -24.14
CA LEU A 131 16.68 -11.45 -24.27
C LEU A 131 15.82 -12.68 -24.57
N ILE A 132 14.58 -12.63 -24.13
CA ILE A 132 13.54 -13.58 -24.48
C ILE A 132 12.21 -12.85 -24.65
N GLU A 133 11.33 -13.45 -25.43
CA GLU A 133 9.92 -13.13 -25.45
C GLU A 133 9.15 -14.10 -24.54
N VAL A 134 8.19 -13.58 -23.78
CA VAL A 134 7.29 -14.39 -22.97
C VAL A 134 5.85 -13.94 -23.14
N GLU A 135 4.93 -14.87 -23.01
CA GLU A 135 3.49 -14.61 -22.92
C GLU A 135 3.17 -13.63 -21.77
N ASP A 136 2.31 -12.64 -22.03
CA ASP A 136 1.76 -11.78 -20.98
C ASP A 136 0.63 -12.52 -20.26
N ILE A 137 0.98 -13.09 -19.10
CA ILE A 137 0.04 -13.87 -18.27
C ILE A 137 -1.18 -13.06 -17.80
N GLU A 138 -1.08 -11.72 -17.76
CA GLU A 138 -2.16 -10.84 -17.31
C GLU A 138 -3.20 -10.60 -18.42
N LYS A 139 -2.92 -11.04 -19.65
CA LYS A 139 -3.83 -11.01 -20.80
C LYS A 139 -4.54 -12.36 -21.03
N GLY A 140 -4.54 -13.24 -20.03
CA GLY A 140 -5.37 -14.45 -20.01
C GLY A 140 -4.75 -15.69 -20.65
N MET A 141 -3.43 -15.71 -20.88
CA MET A 141 -2.75 -16.89 -21.43
C MET A 141 -2.38 -17.91 -20.35
N LYS A 142 -2.47 -19.19 -20.70
CA LYS A 142 -2.38 -20.31 -19.75
C LYS A 142 -0.96 -20.81 -19.50
N ASN A 143 0.03 -20.42 -20.32
CA ASN A 143 1.36 -20.98 -20.23
C ASN A 143 2.22 -20.17 -19.26
N ASN A 144 2.35 -20.68 -18.03
CA ASN A 144 3.09 -19.99 -16.96
C ASN A 144 4.61 -20.25 -17.04
N SER A 145 5.22 -19.99 -18.20
CA SER A 145 6.66 -20.15 -18.42
C SER A 145 7.47 -19.04 -17.73
N ILE A 146 6.86 -17.91 -17.40
CA ILE A 146 7.54 -16.78 -16.78
C ILE A 146 8.28 -17.20 -15.50
N LEU A 147 7.68 -18.04 -14.63
CA LEU A 147 8.35 -18.56 -13.42
C LEU A 147 9.62 -19.38 -13.71
N PHE A 148 9.66 -20.10 -14.83
CA PHE A 148 10.87 -20.79 -15.25
C PHE A 148 11.99 -19.78 -15.54
N TRP A 149 11.68 -18.72 -16.29
CA TRP A 149 12.62 -17.66 -16.64
C TRP A 149 13.06 -16.83 -15.43
N VAL A 150 12.16 -16.48 -14.51
CA VAL A 150 12.52 -15.80 -13.25
C VAL A 150 13.56 -16.60 -12.48
N ASN A 151 13.37 -17.92 -12.37
CA ASN A 151 14.30 -18.79 -11.65
C ASN A 151 15.68 -18.91 -12.33
N LEU A 152 15.78 -18.54 -13.62
CA LEU A 152 17.03 -18.44 -14.36
C LEU A 152 17.67 -17.05 -14.30
N GLY A 153 17.05 -16.09 -13.62
CA GLY A 153 17.55 -14.72 -13.43
C GLY A 153 17.05 -13.70 -14.44
N TYR A 154 16.05 -14.05 -15.26
CA TYR A 154 15.45 -13.11 -16.20
C TYR A 154 14.52 -12.14 -15.47
N LYS A 155 14.55 -10.88 -15.88
CA LYS A 155 13.74 -9.77 -15.35
C LYS A 155 12.95 -9.15 -16.51
N LEU A 156 11.76 -8.62 -16.23
CA LEU A 156 10.94 -7.96 -17.24
C LEU A 156 11.55 -6.63 -17.66
N ILE A 157 11.41 -6.29 -18.93
CA ILE A 157 11.68 -4.94 -19.43
C ILE A 157 10.35 -4.16 -19.39
N PRO A 158 10.26 -3.02 -18.68
CA PRO A 158 9.02 -2.25 -18.54
C PRO A 158 8.76 -1.39 -19.79
N ILE A 159 8.60 -2.04 -20.95
CA ILE A 159 8.16 -1.42 -22.20
C ILE A 159 7.01 -2.20 -22.80
N LYS A 160 6.14 -1.51 -23.53
CA LYS A 160 5.08 -2.12 -24.32
C LYS A 160 5.71 -2.78 -25.54
N TYR A 161 5.99 -4.08 -25.41
CA TYR A 161 6.52 -4.87 -26.50
C TYR A 161 5.42 -5.19 -27.52
N ILE A 162 5.76 -5.07 -28.80
CA ILE A 162 4.88 -5.44 -29.91
C ILE A 162 5.73 -6.20 -30.93
N GLN A 163 5.43 -7.48 -31.13
CA GLN A 163 6.10 -8.28 -32.13
C GLN A 163 5.46 -8.01 -33.51
N PRO A 164 6.25 -7.70 -34.54
CA PRO A 164 5.75 -7.56 -35.90
C PRO A 164 5.10 -8.86 -36.41
N PRO A 165 4.26 -8.80 -37.45
CA PRO A 165 3.75 -10.00 -38.10
C PRO A 165 4.89 -10.88 -38.64
N LEU A 166 4.88 -12.19 -38.32
CA LEU A 166 5.89 -13.15 -38.81
C LEU A 166 5.90 -13.33 -40.33
N SER A 167 4.77 -13.02 -41.00
CA SER A 167 4.65 -13.12 -42.45
C SER A 167 3.54 -12.21 -42.98
N PRO A 168 3.55 -11.87 -44.29
CA PRO A 168 2.44 -11.14 -44.91
C PRO A 168 1.09 -11.79 -44.63
N GLY A 169 0.11 -10.98 -44.21
CA GLY A 169 -1.24 -11.42 -43.88
C GLY A 169 -1.46 -11.93 -42.45
N LYS A 170 -0.40 -12.06 -41.63
CA LYS A 170 -0.52 -12.30 -40.18
C LYS A 170 -0.75 -10.98 -39.43
N HIS A 171 -1.24 -11.10 -38.20
CA HIS A 171 -1.37 -9.98 -37.27
C HIS A 171 -0.13 -9.84 -36.41
N ARG A 172 0.13 -8.63 -35.91
CA ARG A 172 1.15 -8.37 -34.89
C ARG A 172 0.73 -9.00 -33.56
N ALA A 173 1.69 -9.48 -32.77
CA ALA A 173 1.42 -10.02 -31.44
C ALA A 173 1.58 -8.91 -30.39
N GLU A 174 0.48 -8.56 -29.71
CA GLU A 174 0.45 -7.54 -28.63
C GLU A 174 0.39 -8.19 -27.23
N ASN A 175 0.43 -9.51 -27.17
CA ASN A 175 0.27 -10.35 -25.98
C ASN A 175 1.60 -10.89 -25.44
N LEU A 176 2.72 -10.34 -25.90
CA LEU A 176 4.07 -10.72 -25.49
C LEU A 176 4.74 -9.62 -24.66
N ARG A 177 5.71 -10.02 -23.84
CA ARG A 177 6.61 -9.14 -23.09
C ARG A 177 8.04 -9.55 -23.33
N LEU A 178 8.96 -8.60 -23.20
CA LEU A 178 10.39 -8.88 -23.17
C LEU A 178 10.87 -9.13 -21.75
N MET A 179 11.72 -10.15 -21.60
CA MET A 179 12.57 -10.29 -20.42
C MET A 179 14.04 -10.30 -20.82
N TYR A 180 14.88 -9.87 -19.88
CA TYR A 180 16.32 -9.79 -20.05
C TYR A 180 17.04 -10.41 -18.85
N LYS A 181 18.09 -11.17 -19.13
CA LYS A 181 19.04 -11.68 -18.14
C LYS A 181 20.40 -11.02 -18.39
N PRO A 182 20.79 -10.03 -17.58
CA PRO A 182 22.14 -9.48 -17.63
C PRO A 182 23.15 -10.52 -17.17
N LEU A 183 24.28 -10.66 -17.90
CA LEU A 183 25.38 -11.53 -17.48
C LEU A 183 26.31 -10.89 -16.44
N ASP A 184 26.22 -9.56 -16.27
CA ASP A 184 26.91 -8.80 -15.23
C ASP A 184 26.10 -8.65 -13.93
N GLU A 185 24.97 -9.36 -13.84
CA GLU A 185 24.03 -9.33 -12.70
C GLU A 185 23.37 -7.96 -12.42
N SER A 186 23.45 -7.00 -13.35
CA SER A 186 22.82 -5.69 -13.19
C SER A 186 21.29 -5.74 -13.05
N ASP A 187 20.71 -4.67 -12.50
CA ASP A 187 19.26 -4.44 -12.46
C ASP A 187 18.80 -3.50 -13.60
N GLU A 188 19.65 -3.29 -14.60
CA GLU A 188 19.39 -2.33 -15.67
C GLU A 188 19.85 -2.86 -17.04
N ILE A 189 19.25 -2.34 -18.11
CA ILE A 189 19.73 -2.53 -19.47
C ILE A 189 19.96 -1.16 -20.13
N ASN A 190 21.10 -1.01 -20.80
CA ASN A 190 21.39 0.20 -21.56
C ASN A 190 20.39 0.36 -22.73
N GLY A 191 19.72 1.51 -22.82
CA GLY A 191 18.65 1.75 -23.80
C GLY A 191 19.11 1.58 -25.25
N LYS A 192 20.33 2.03 -25.59
CA LYS A 192 20.90 1.84 -26.94
C LYS A 192 21.16 0.37 -27.24
N THR A 193 21.61 -0.40 -26.24
CA THR A 193 21.82 -1.84 -26.39
C THR A 193 20.50 -2.55 -26.69
N LEU A 194 19.43 -2.21 -25.97
CA LEU A 194 18.10 -2.76 -26.22
C LEU A 194 17.56 -2.38 -27.61
N LEU A 195 17.68 -1.11 -28.02
CA LEU A 195 17.23 -0.66 -29.34
C LEU A 195 17.95 -1.37 -30.47
N ASN A 196 19.27 -1.50 -30.37
CA ASN A 196 20.06 -2.22 -31.36
C ASN A 196 19.65 -3.70 -31.42
N ALA A 197 19.41 -4.33 -30.27
CA ALA A 197 18.95 -5.72 -30.24
C ALA A 197 17.57 -5.90 -30.88
N ILE A 198 16.60 -5.02 -30.60
CA ILE A 198 15.26 -5.05 -31.21
C ILE A 198 15.35 -4.81 -32.73
N LYS A 199 16.18 -3.86 -33.15
CA LYS A 199 16.41 -3.56 -34.58
C LYS A 199 16.98 -4.77 -35.31
N ASP A 200 18.02 -5.40 -34.76
CA ASP A 200 18.62 -6.59 -35.35
C ASP A 200 17.63 -7.76 -35.34
N TYR A 201 16.87 -7.94 -34.27
CA TYR A 201 15.81 -8.94 -34.19
C TYR A 201 14.77 -8.79 -35.30
N PHE A 202 14.23 -7.58 -35.48
CA PHE A 202 13.27 -7.30 -36.56
C PHE A 202 13.87 -7.55 -37.94
N LYS A 203 15.15 -7.21 -38.14
CA LYS A 203 15.81 -7.40 -39.42
C LYS A 203 16.06 -8.86 -39.76
N TYR A 204 16.65 -9.60 -38.83
CA TYR A 204 17.19 -10.92 -39.09
C TYR A 204 16.19 -12.04 -38.78
N ALA A 205 15.46 -11.95 -37.66
CA ALA A 205 14.44 -12.95 -37.31
C ALA A 205 13.12 -12.69 -38.05
N MET A 206 12.68 -11.43 -38.14
CA MET A 206 11.40 -11.08 -38.77
C MET A 206 11.52 -10.73 -40.26
N SER A 207 12.73 -10.78 -40.84
CA SER A 207 13.00 -10.45 -42.24
C SER A 207 12.52 -9.04 -42.67
N ILE A 208 12.62 -8.05 -41.78
CA ILE A 208 12.21 -6.66 -42.05
C ILE A 208 13.43 -5.82 -42.45
N ASP A 209 13.52 -5.39 -43.71
CA ASP A 209 14.68 -4.65 -44.21
C ASP A 209 14.94 -3.32 -43.49
N ASN A 210 13.88 -2.56 -43.17
CA ASN A 210 13.94 -1.26 -42.50
C ASN A 210 13.14 -1.26 -41.18
N PRO A 211 13.64 -1.90 -40.10
CA PRO A 211 12.92 -2.00 -38.83
C PRO A 211 12.46 -0.66 -38.27
N GLU A 212 13.29 0.38 -38.44
CA GLU A 212 13.05 1.71 -37.90
C GLU A 212 11.83 2.42 -38.51
N GLU A 213 11.37 1.96 -39.67
CA GLU A 213 10.19 2.51 -40.34
C GLU A 213 8.88 1.90 -39.84
N THR A 214 8.94 0.75 -39.17
CA THR A 214 7.75 0.05 -38.63
C THR A 214 7.10 0.83 -37.48
N GLU A 215 5.79 0.66 -37.32
CA GLU A 215 5.05 1.30 -36.23
C GLU A 215 5.49 0.71 -34.87
N GLU A 216 5.70 -0.60 -34.83
CA GLU A 216 6.12 -1.36 -33.66
C GLU A 216 7.46 -0.84 -33.09
N TYR A 217 8.46 -0.68 -33.96
CA TYR A 217 9.76 -0.13 -33.55
C TYR A 217 9.64 1.33 -33.08
N LYS A 218 8.83 2.16 -33.76
CA LYS A 218 8.60 3.56 -33.37
C LYS A 218 7.95 3.66 -31.98
N ILE A 219 6.98 2.80 -31.69
CA ILE A 219 6.34 2.74 -30.37
C ILE A 219 7.38 2.39 -29.31
N MET A 220 8.12 1.29 -29.48
CA MET A 220 9.12 0.85 -28.49
C MET A 220 10.25 1.86 -28.31
N SER A 221 10.78 2.42 -29.41
CA SER A 221 11.84 3.43 -29.34
C SER A 221 11.40 4.74 -28.69
N SER A 222 10.12 5.11 -28.79
CA SER A 222 9.58 6.26 -28.07
C SER A 222 9.51 6.06 -26.55
N GLN A 223 9.50 4.82 -26.08
CA GLN A 223 9.55 4.46 -24.65
C GLN A 223 10.98 4.31 -24.14
N ILE A 224 11.90 3.86 -25.00
CA ILE A 224 13.33 3.70 -24.71
C ILE A 224 14.08 5.05 -24.85
N LYS A 225 13.69 6.04 -24.04
CA LYS A 225 14.30 7.39 -24.04
C LYS A 225 15.51 7.51 -23.11
N ALA A 226 15.55 6.70 -22.07
CA ALA A 226 16.60 6.75 -21.07
C ALA A 226 17.88 6.05 -21.58
N SER A 227 19.04 6.53 -21.14
CA SER A 227 20.32 5.85 -21.38
C SER A 227 20.36 4.46 -20.73
N SER A 228 19.58 4.27 -19.67
CA SER A 228 19.43 3.01 -18.93
C SER A 228 17.97 2.78 -18.57
N ILE A 229 17.51 1.53 -18.61
CA ILE A 229 16.16 1.10 -18.25
C ILE A 229 16.28 0.16 -17.05
N SER A 230 15.58 0.46 -15.97
CA SER A 230 15.50 -0.43 -14.82
C SER A 230 14.66 -1.64 -15.15
N LEU A 231 15.19 -2.83 -14.85
CA LEU A 231 14.53 -4.10 -15.07
C LEU A 231 13.62 -4.41 -13.88
N GLU A 232 12.46 -4.99 -14.17
CA GLU A 232 11.49 -5.35 -13.15
C GLU A 232 11.61 -6.82 -12.79
N HIS A 233 11.73 -7.13 -11.50
CA HIS A 233 11.67 -8.51 -11.07
C HIS A 233 10.19 -8.97 -11.02
N PRO A 234 9.72 -9.88 -11.88
CA PRO A 234 8.32 -10.35 -11.87
C PRO A 234 7.90 -11.08 -10.58
N GLY A 235 8.83 -11.36 -9.67
CA GLY A 235 8.60 -12.15 -8.47
C GLY A 235 8.71 -13.64 -8.73
N THR A 236 9.06 -14.43 -7.72
CA THR A 236 9.10 -15.90 -7.83
C THR A 236 7.77 -16.56 -7.44
N ILE A 237 6.75 -15.73 -7.20
CA ILE A 237 5.36 -16.13 -7.04
C ILE A 237 4.48 -15.32 -7.98
N ILE A 238 3.37 -15.91 -8.42
CA ILE A 238 2.36 -15.23 -9.23
C ILE A 238 1.00 -15.42 -8.55
N PRO A 239 0.45 -14.37 -7.94
CA PRO A 239 -0.89 -14.41 -7.37
C PRO A 239 -1.93 -14.75 -8.44
N HIS A 240 -2.88 -15.62 -8.08
CA HIS A 240 -4.02 -15.99 -8.93
C HIS A 240 -5.34 -16.01 -8.16
N GLU A 241 -5.31 -15.76 -6.86
CA GLU A 241 -6.50 -15.59 -6.03
C GLU A 241 -6.11 -14.64 -4.89
N PHE A 242 -6.62 -13.41 -4.95
CA PHE A 242 -6.22 -12.36 -4.02
C PHE A 242 -7.38 -11.42 -3.69
N SER A 243 -7.28 -10.79 -2.52
CA SER A 243 -8.07 -9.62 -2.17
C SER A 243 -7.18 -8.44 -1.78
N ILE A 244 -7.54 -7.27 -2.25
CA ILE A 244 -6.90 -5.99 -1.89
C ILE A 244 -7.96 -5.14 -1.21
N HIS A 245 -7.62 -4.63 -0.03
CA HIS A 245 -8.45 -3.71 0.72
C HIS A 245 -7.73 -2.38 0.79
N ILE A 246 -8.18 -1.41 0.01
CA ILE A 246 -7.61 -0.06 0.03
C ILE A 246 -8.51 0.81 0.90
N LEU A 247 -8.00 1.18 2.06
CA LEU A 247 -8.71 1.98 3.04
C LEU A 247 -8.34 3.45 2.89
N PHE A 248 -9.36 4.28 2.71
CA PHE A 248 -9.30 5.72 2.61
C PHE A 248 -9.89 6.30 3.88
N SER A 249 -9.11 7.05 4.64
CA SER A 249 -9.56 7.71 5.86
C SER A 249 -9.63 9.22 5.64
N VAL A 250 -10.75 9.82 6.07
CA VAL A 250 -10.96 11.26 6.04
C VAL A 250 -11.31 11.71 7.45
N ASP A 251 -10.50 12.61 7.99
CA ASP A 251 -10.85 13.33 9.21
C ASP A 251 -11.77 14.51 8.85
N LEU A 252 -13.04 14.44 9.24
CA LEU A 252 -13.97 15.54 8.98
C LEU A 252 -13.71 16.75 9.88
N PHE A 253 -12.91 16.64 10.93
CA PHE A 253 -12.55 17.78 11.78
C PHE A 253 -11.53 18.72 11.14
N THR A 254 -10.61 18.20 10.32
CA THR A 254 -9.60 19.02 9.63
C THR A 254 -10.23 19.90 8.54
N LEU A 255 -11.46 19.60 8.13
CA LEU A 255 -12.26 20.42 7.20
C LEU A 255 -12.70 21.79 7.77
N GLY A 256 -12.22 22.17 8.96
CA GLY A 256 -12.16 23.57 9.39
C GLY A 256 -13.43 24.12 10.07
N GLU A 257 -14.31 23.25 10.57
CA GLU A 257 -15.59 23.70 11.12
C GLU A 257 -15.69 23.64 12.65
N SER A 258 -16.38 24.62 13.22
CA SER A 258 -16.66 24.65 14.66
C SER A 258 -17.46 23.42 15.13
N VAL A 259 -17.34 23.05 16.40
CA VAL A 259 -18.00 21.89 17.02
C VAL A 259 -19.52 21.81 16.75
N LYS A 260 -20.22 22.95 16.69
CA LYS A 260 -21.67 22.97 16.40
C LYS A 260 -22.02 22.60 14.97
N VAL A 261 -21.11 22.87 14.04
CA VAL A 261 -21.29 22.51 12.63
C VAL A 261 -20.99 21.02 12.45
N PHE A 262 -20.08 20.45 13.23
CA PHE A 262 -19.82 19.02 13.27
C PHE A 262 -21.08 18.20 13.62
N ASP A 263 -21.83 18.58 14.66
CA ASP A 263 -23.08 17.89 15.01
C ASP A 263 -24.13 17.94 13.88
N ARG A 264 -24.27 19.10 13.21
CA ARG A 264 -25.14 19.23 12.02
C ARG A 264 -24.64 18.43 10.83
N THR A 265 -23.33 18.38 10.61
CA THR A 265 -22.70 17.59 9.56
C THR A 265 -22.96 16.11 9.79
N ASN A 266 -22.90 15.63 11.04
CA ASN A 266 -23.22 14.25 11.39
C ASN A 266 -24.69 13.92 11.06
N GLU A 267 -25.63 14.78 11.44
CA GLU A 267 -27.05 14.59 11.10
C GLU A 267 -27.29 14.59 9.58
N ASN A 268 -26.62 15.48 8.85
CA ASN A 268 -26.71 15.55 7.39
C ASN A 268 -26.13 14.31 6.71
N ILE A 269 -24.97 13.81 7.17
CA ILE A 269 -24.36 12.58 6.66
C ILE A 269 -25.28 11.40 6.91
N MET A 270 -25.81 11.26 8.12
CA MET A 270 -26.78 10.20 8.46
C MET A 270 -28.02 10.27 7.55
N LYS A 271 -28.55 11.48 7.31
CA LYS A 271 -29.71 11.71 6.43
C LYS A 271 -29.39 11.39 4.96
N ASN A 272 -28.20 11.76 4.49
CA ASN A 272 -27.74 11.48 3.13
C ASN A 272 -27.56 9.98 2.91
N ILE A 273 -26.88 9.28 3.83
CA ILE A 273 -26.71 7.83 3.77
C ILE A 273 -28.07 7.14 3.82
N SER A 274 -28.97 7.56 4.72
CA SER A 274 -30.33 7.01 4.76
C SER A 274 -31.11 7.25 3.46
N LYS A 275 -30.98 8.44 2.87
CA LYS A 275 -31.57 8.77 1.57
C LYS A 275 -31.01 7.88 0.46
N MET A 276 -29.69 7.74 0.38
CA MET A 276 -29.03 6.89 -0.61
C MET A 276 -29.38 5.40 -0.42
N CYS A 277 -29.56 4.92 0.82
CA CYS A 277 -30.07 3.56 1.07
C CYS A 277 -31.52 3.38 0.61
N LYS A 278 -32.37 4.42 0.71
CA LYS A 278 -33.75 4.39 0.18
C LYS A 278 -33.81 4.46 -1.33
N GLU A 279 -32.87 5.16 -1.95
CA GLU A 279 -32.75 5.29 -3.41
C GLU A 279 -32.13 4.05 -4.07
N GLY A 280 -31.63 3.08 -3.29
CA GLY A 280 -30.94 1.90 -3.79
C GLY A 280 -29.51 2.18 -4.27
N THR A 281 -29.00 3.39 -4.07
CA THR A 281 -27.64 3.78 -4.45
C THR A 281 -26.58 3.08 -3.57
N ILE A 282 -26.95 2.75 -2.33
CA ILE A 282 -26.12 2.00 -1.39
C ILE A 282 -26.93 0.93 -0.65
N SER A 283 -26.30 -0.21 -0.38
CA SER A 283 -26.83 -1.30 0.42
C SER A 283 -26.44 -1.14 1.89
N CYS A 284 -27.44 -1.08 2.77
CA CYS A 284 -27.25 -1.04 4.23
C CYS A 284 -27.28 -2.45 4.88
N ASN A 285 -27.57 -3.50 4.10
CA ASN A 285 -27.91 -4.85 4.58
C ASN A 285 -27.11 -5.98 3.91
N SER A 286 -26.02 -5.68 3.22
CA SER A 286 -25.23 -6.72 2.57
C SER A 286 -24.64 -7.71 3.60
N PRO A 287 -24.33 -8.96 3.20
CA PRO A 287 -23.71 -9.94 4.09
C PRO A 287 -22.44 -9.41 4.77
N GLU A 288 -21.59 -8.69 4.02
CA GLU A 288 -20.34 -8.09 4.54
C GLU A 288 -20.61 -7.01 5.59
N VAL A 289 -21.63 -6.18 5.35
CA VAL A 289 -22.09 -5.17 6.32
C VAL A 289 -22.67 -5.84 7.58
N ARG A 290 -23.42 -6.94 7.44
CA ARG A 290 -23.99 -7.69 8.58
C ARG A 290 -22.92 -8.35 9.43
N VAL A 291 -21.96 -9.04 8.81
CA VAL A 291 -20.82 -9.65 9.50
C VAL A 291 -20.07 -8.60 10.33
N ARG A 292 -19.81 -7.43 9.75
CA ARG A 292 -19.12 -6.35 10.46
C ARG A 292 -19.95 -5.71 11.58
N LYS A 293 -21.28 -5.61 11.42
CA LYS A 293 -22.17 -5.16 12.50
C LYS A 293 -22.12 -6.14 13.68
N TYR A 294 -22.19 -7.43 13.41
CA TYR A 294 -22.12 -8.48 14.42
C TYR A 294 -20.75 -8.52 15.13
N ARG A 295 -19.63 -8.35 14.39
CA ARG A 295 -18.29 -8.15 14.97
C ARG A 295 -18.31 -7.03 16.01
N ASP A 296 -18.83 -5.86 15.64
CA ASP A 296 -18.86 -4.74 16.57
C ASP A 296 -19.71 -5.09 17.80
N GLU A 297 -20.86 -5.75 17.64
CA GLU A 297 -21.65 -6.21 18.79
C GLU A 297 -20.87 -7.18 19.70
N ILE A 298 -19.94 -7.97 19.14
CA ILE A 298 -19.08 -8.92 19.87
C ILE A 298 -17.87 -8.26 20.53
N ASN A 299 -17.37 -7.11 20.08
CA ASN A 299 -16.14 -6.55 20.64
C ASN A 299 -16.39 -6.00 22.07
N LEU A 300 -16.19 -6.88 23.06
CA LEU A 300 -16.51 -6.81 24.50
C LEU A 300 -15.65 -5.79 25.28
N THR A 301 -15.38 -4.60 24.75
CA THR A 301 -14.97 -3.49 25.61
C THR A 301 -16.19 -2.62 25.88
N PRO A 302 -16.74 -2.61 27.11
CA PRO A 302 -17.81 -1.66 27.51
C PRO A 302 -17.45 -0.21 27.13
N TYR A 303 -16.15 0.09 27.05
CA TYR A 303 -15.61 1.40 26.74
C TYR A 303 -15.52 1.74 25.24
N TYR A 304 -15.42 0.75 24.33
CA TYR A 304 -15.15 1.02 22.91
C TYR A 304 -16.44 1.40 22.14
N ILE A 305 -17.59 0.83 22.51
CA ILE A 305 -18.81 0.85 21.67
C ILE A 305 -19.97 1.64 22.26
N GLU A 306 -20.13 1.69 23.59
CA GLU A 306 -21.36 2.19 24.25
C GLU A 306 -21.77 3.63 23.87
N HIS A 307 -20.90 4.40 23.21
CA HIS A 307 -21.17 5.80 22.86
C HIS A 307 -20.95 6.13 21.37
N ARG A 308 -20.67 5.15 20.51
CA ARG A 308 -20.34 5.42 19.10
C ARG A 308 -21.48 5.01 18.16
N LYS A 309 -21.99 5.95 17.37
CA LYS A 309 -22.86 5.61 16.24
C LYS A 309 -21.97 5.21 15.08
N ILE A 310 -22.13 3.96 14.63
CA ILE A 310 -21.43 3.39 13.49
C ILE A 310 -22.45 3.16 12.38
N ILE A 311 -22.23 3.76 11.21
CA ILE A 311 -22.97 3.39 10.01
C ILE A 311 -22.05 2.64 9.07
N ARG A 312 -22.56 1.51 8.57
CA ARG A 312 -21.95 0.76 7.49
C ARG A 312 -22.84 0.72 6.26
N PHE A 313 -22.22 0.84 5.10
CA PHE A 313 -22.91 0.77 3.81
C PHE A 313 -21.99 0.18 2.73
N GLU A 314 -22.58 -0.29 1.63
CA GLU A 314 -21.90 -0.80 0.43
C GLU A 314 -22.47 -0.06 -0.79
N LEU A 315 -21.66 0.38 -1.76
CA LEU A 315 -22.18 0.98 -3.00
C LEU A 315 -22.57 -0.10 -4.01
N GLU A 316 -23.81 -0.04 -4.50
CA GLU A 316 -24.32 -0.97 -5.52
C GLU A 316 -24.06 -0.38 -6.91
N ASN A 317 -22.89 -0.69 -7.50
CA ASN A 317 -22.62 -0.41 -8.91
C ASN A 317 -21.61 -1.42 -9.47
N PRO A 318 -21.75 -1.86 -10.73
CA PRO A 318 -20.66 -2.55 -11.40
C PRO A 318 -19.47 -1.60 -11.50
N ILE A 319 -18.38 -1.94 -10.84
CA ILE A 319 -17.14 -1.17 -10.88
C ILE A 319 -16.18 -1.87 -11.84
N LYS A 320 -15.81 -1.18 -12.91
CA LYS A 320 -14.73 -1.63 -13.80
C LYS A 320 -13.41 -1.15 -13.23
N LEU A 321 -12.46 -2.07 -13.10
CA LEU A 321 -11.10 -1.76 -12.70
C LEU A 321 -10.13 -1.92 -13.86
N SER A 322 -9.20 -1.00 -13.92
CA SER A 322 -7.99 -1.14 -14.71
C SER A 322 -6.80 -0.58 -13.95
N VAL A 323 -5.61 -1.04 -14.31
CA VAL A 323 -4.36 -0.58 -13.72
C VAL A 323 -3.40 -0.19 -14.82
N LEU A 324 -2.79 0.99 -14.68
CA LEU A 324 -1.70 1.43 -15.53
C LEU A 324 -0.40 0.77 -15.04
N ARG A 325 0.18 -0.09 -15.87
CA ARG A 325 1.48 -0.69 -15.63
C ARG A 325 2.61 0.31 -15.88
N SER A 326 3.80 -0.06 -15.43
CA SER A 326 5.05 0.67 -15.64
C SER A 326 5.44 0.84 -17.12
N ASP A 327 5.07 -0.11 -17.97
CA ASP A 327 5.23 -0.04 -19.43
C ASP A 327 4.21 0.88 -20.13
N GLY A 328 3.32 1.50 -19.36
CA GLY A 328 2.27 2.39 -19.83
C GLY A 328 1.04 1.67 -20.38
N GLU A 329 0.98 0.35 -20.32
CA GLU A 329 -0.20 -0.41 -20.71
C GLU A 329 -1.26 -0.39 -19.61
N GLU A 330 -2.52 -0.20 -20.01
CA GLU A 330 -3.66 -0.28 -19.11
C GLU A 330 -4.29 -1.67 -19.19
N ILE A 331 -4.21 -2.41 -18.09
CA ILE A 331 -4.74 -3.77 -17.99
C ILE A 331 -6.07 -3.73 -17.24
N GLY A 332 -7.11 -4.30 -17.85
CA GLY A 332 -8.39 -4.52 -17.18
C GLY A 332 -8.27 -5.64 -16.15
N ILE A 333 -8.76 -5.41 -14.93
CA ILE A 333 -8.76 -6.42 -13.87
C ILE A 333 -10.18 -6.98 -13.75
N ASP A 334 -10.33 -8.27 -14.04
CA ASP A 334 -11.56 -9.00 -13.77
C ASP A 334 -11.66 -9.28 -12.27
N ALA A 335 -12.35 -8.39 -11.56
CA ALA A 335 -12.50 -8.43 -10.12
C ALA A 335 -13.95 -8.19 -9.71
N ASN A 336 -14.34 -8.84 -8.62
CA ASN A 336 -15.48 -8.42 -7.82
C ASN A 336 -15.02 -7.27 -6.92
N VAL A 337 -15.58 -6.09 -7.16
CA VAL A 337 -15.17 -4.86 -6.52
C VAL A 337 -16.32 -4.30 -5.72
N LYS A 338 -16.04 -4.01 -4.47
CA LYS A 338 -17.00 -3.39 -3.56
C LYS A 338 -16.42 -2.13 -2.98
N LEU A 339 -17.28 -1.16 -2.75
CA LEU A 339 -16.94 0.03 -1.99
C LEU A 339 -17.75 0.01 -0.70
N LEU A 340 -17.07 -0.23 0.41
CA LEU A 340 -17.67 -0.24 1.73
C LEU A 340 -17.41 1.10 2.40
N GLY A 341 -18.37 1.61 3.14
CA GLY A 341 -18.24 2.83 3.91
C GLY A 341 -18.46 2.56 5.39
N LEU A 342 -17.67 3.21 6.21
CA LEU A 342 -17.77 3.22 7.66
C LEU A 342 -17.70 4.66 8.14
N TYR A 343 -18.81 5.15 8.67
CA TYR A 343 -18.85 6.44 9.33
C TYR A 343 -18.93 6.24 10.85
N LYS A 344 -18.03 6.89 11.58
CA LYS A 344 -18.00 6.91 13.04
C LYS A 344 -18.43 8.29 13.56
N SER A 345 -19.22 8.33 14.64
CA SER A 345 -19.67 9.59 15.27
C SER A 345 -18.55 10.47 15.83
N ASN A 346 -17.31 9.97 15.86
CA ASN A 346 -16.12 10.76 16.16
C ASN A 346 -15.60 11.55 14.94
N GLY A 347 -16.31 11.57 13.81
CA GLY A 347 -15.95 12.44 12.68
C GLY A 347 -15.01 11.81 11.68
N ILE A 348 -14.70 10.53 11.85
CA ILE A 348 -13.89 9.80 10.89
C ILE A 348 -14.84 9.12 9.90
N LEU A 349 -14.67 9.46 8.63
CA LEU A 349 -15.26 8.73 7.53
C LEU A 349 -14.18 7.85 6.91
N MET A 350 -14.42 6.54 6.93
CA MET A 350 -13.59 5.58 6.22
C MET A 350 -14.35 5.04 5.02
N ILE A 351 -13.67 4.98 3.88
CA ILE A 351 -14.13 4.29 2.69
C ILE A 351 -13.12 3.18 2.41
N GLU A 352 -13.62 1.99 2.09
CA GLU A 352 -12.81 0.83 1.78
C GLU A 352 -13.16 0.33 0.40
N LEU A 353 -12.16 0.28 -0.47
CA LEU A 353 -12.25 -0.38 -1.76
C LEU A 353 -11.77 -1.83 -1.60
N VAL A 354 -12.69 -2.77 -1.70
CA VAL A 354 -12.41 -4.21 -1.64
C VAL A 354 -12.38 -4.76 -3.05
N ILE A 355 -11.23 -5.24 -3.48
CA ILE A 355 -10.98 -5.81 -4.81
C ILE A 355 -10.71 -7.29 -4.62
N ARG A 356 -11.57 -8.17 -5.12
CA ARG A 356 -11.36 -9.63 -5.08
C ARG A 356 -11.24 -10.17 -6.49
N SER A 357 -10.13 -10.83 -6.83
CA SER A 357 -9.89 -11.34 -8.19
C SER A 357 -9.31 -12.75 -8.18
N HIS A 358 -9.62 -13.49 -9.23
CA HIS A 358 -9.02 -14.78 -9.57
C HIS A 358 -8.11 -14.69 -10.80
N SER A 359 -7.84 -13.47 -11.27
CA SER A 359 -6.93 -13.24 -12.39
C SER A 359 -5.50 -13.49 -11.97
N LEU A 360 -4.70 -13.97 -12.92
CA LEU A 360 -3.25 -13.96 -12.80
C LEU A 360 -2.78 -12.50 -12.84
N ILE A 361 -2.07 -12.09 -11.81
CA ILE A 361 -1.48 -10.75 -11.74
C ILE A 361 -0.02 -10.87 -11.38
N LEU A 362 0.82 -10.06 -12.01
CA LEU A 362 2.22 -9.95 -11.64
C LEU A 362 2.34 -9.12 -10.35
N PRO A 363 3.24 -9.48 -9.45
CA PRO A 363 3.61 -8.66 -8.29
C PRO A 363 3.84 -7.19 -8.61
N THR A 364 4.48 -6.86 -9.74
CA THR A 364 4.71 -5.47 -10.17
C THR A 364 3.40 -4.73 -10.49
N THR A 365 2.50 -5.37 -11.23
CA THR A 365 1.15 -4.85 -11.49
C THR A 365 0.34 -4.72 -10.20
N LEU A 366 0.46 -5.68 -9.27
CA LEU A 366 -0.17 -5.61 -7.96
C LEU A 366 0.32 -4.42 -7.13
N ILE A 367 1.62 -4.07 -7.21
CA ILE A 367 2.17 -2.85 -6.62
C ILE A 367 1.56 -1.61 -7.27
N SER A 368 1.47 -1.58 -8.61
CA SER A 368 0.83 -0.48 -9.33
C SER A 368 -0.64 -0.30 -8.92
N MET A 369 -1.37 -1.36 -8.56
CA MET A 369 -2.75 -1.24 -8.06
C MET A 369 -2.86 -0.45 -6.75
N VAL A 370 -1.81 -0.41 -5.94
CA VAL A 370 -1.78 0.38 -4.69
C VAL A 370 -1.45 1.83 -4.95
N GLN A 371 -0.71 2.10 -6.02
CA GLN A 371 -0.43 3.45 -6.47
C GLN A 371 -1.72 4.01 -7.07
N LEU A 372 -2.44 4.84 -6.30
CA LEU A 372 -3.77 5.35 -6.67
C LEU A 372 -3.82 6.13 -7.99
N ASP A 373 -2.67 6.63 -8.45
CA ASP A 373 -2.54 7.27 -9.76
C ASP A 373 -2.60 6.27 -10.91
N SER A 374 -2.18 5.03 -10.66
CA SER A 374 -2.15 3.93 -11.62
C SER A 374 -3.44 3.12 -11.60
N LEU A 375 -4.07 2.96 -10.43
CA LEU A 375 -5.38 2.31 -10.31
C LEU A 375 -6.48 3.21 -10.87
N LYS A 376 -7.28 2.67 -11.80
CA LYS A 376 -8.46 3.34 -12.35
C LYS A 376 -9.74 2.59 -12.01
N ILE A 377 -10.76 3.36 -11.65
CA ILE A 377 -12.11 2.93 -11.30
C ILE A 377 -13.06 3.60 -12.28
N ASN A 378 -13.75 2.81 -13.11
CA ASN A 378 -14.62 3.31 -14.17
C ASN A 378 -13.93 4.34 -15.09
N GLY A 379 -12.65 4.09 -15.41
CA GLY A 379 -11.82 4.95 -16.27
C GLY A 379 -11.24 6.21 -15.60
N GLN A 380 -11.59 6.48 -14.34
CA GLN A 380 -11.04 7.59 -13.56
C GLN A 380 -9.96 7.09 -12.60
N ARG A 381 -8.95 7.90 -12.26
CA ARG A 381 -8.00 7.56 -11.18
C ARG A 381 -8.73 7.26 -9.88
N ALA A 382 -8.28 6.25 -9.14
CA ALA A 382 -8.94 5.79 -7.91
C ALA A 382 -9.11 6.92 -6.90
N ILE A 383 -8.07 7.76 -6.70
CA ILE A 383 -8.16 8.90 -5.79
C ILE A 383 -9.26 9.90 -6.19
N ASN A 384 -9.45 10.15 -7.49
CA ASN A 384 -10.47 11.07 -7.99
C ASN A 384 -11.87 10.48 -7.78
N PHE A 385 -12.04 9.19 -8.11
CA PHE A 385 -13.28 8.48 -7.91
C PHE A 385 -13.70 8.48 -6.42
N ILE A 386 -12.75 8.21 -5.52
CA ILE A 386 -12.99 8.21 -4.08
C ILE A 386 -13.29 9.61 -3.57
N THR A 387 -12.55 10.63 -4.02
CA THR A 387 -12.80 12.04 -3.67
C THR A 387 -14.20 12.49 -4.11
N GLU A 388 -14.62 12.14 -5.32
CA GLU A 388 -15.97 12.43 -5.82
C GLU A 388 -17.04 11.70 -4.99
N THR A 389 -16.77 10.45 -4.61
CA THR A 389 -17.66 9.66 -3.75
C THR A 389 -17.81 10.30 -2.37
N ILE A 390 -16.71 10.71 -1.74
CA ILE A 390 -16.73 11.42 -0.46
C ILE A 390 -17.50 12.74 -0.61
N ARG A 391 -17.21 13.53 -1.66
CA ARG A 391 -17.89 14.80 -1.94
C ARG A 391 -19.40 14.60 -2.04
N LYS A 392 -19.87 13.53 -2.70
CA LYS A 392 -21.30 13.19 -2.78
C LYS A 392 -21.89 12.82 -1.42
N LEU A 393 -21.16 12.06 -0.60
CA LEU A 393 -21.61 11.64 0.74
C LEU A 393 -21.75 12.83 1.70
N ILE A 394 -20.73 13.71 1.75
CA ILE A 394 -20.68 14.83 2.71
C ILE A 394 -21.25 16.14 2.16
N ASN A 395 -21.53 16.21 0.85
CA ASN A 395 -21.98 17.41 0.13
C ASN A 395 -21.07 18.63 0.34
N LYS A 396 -19.75 18.40 0.38
CA LYS A 396 -18.71 19.43 0.54
C LYS A 396 -17.47 19.06 -0.25
N ASP A 397 -16.77 20.09 -0.70
CA ASP A 397 -15.50 19.90 -1.39
C ASP A 397 -14.43 19.45 -0.39
N VAL A 398 -13.83 18.28 -0.63
CA VAL A 398 -12.71 17.76 0.15
C VAL A 398 -11.45 18.10 -0.64
N LYS A 399 -10.70 19.09 -0.17
CA LYS A 399 -9.50 19.56 -0.86
C LYS A 399 -8.20 18.96 -0.32
N GLU A 400 -8.16 18.45 0.92
CA GLU A 400 -6.89 17.99 1.53
C GLU A 400 -7.07 16.76 2.45
N ASP A 401 -6.01 15.94 2.46
CA ASP A 401 -5.68 14.80 3.33
C ASP A 401 -6.65 13.60 3.37
N ILE A 402 -6.76 12.89 2.24
CA ILE A 402 -7.23 11.50 2.23
C ILE A 402 -6.04 10.59 2.52
N ASP A 403 -6.00 10.04 3.73
CA ASP A 403 -4.99 9.03 4.06
C ASP A 403 -5.35 7.70 3.41
N VAL A 404 -4.39 7.06 2.75
CA VAL A 404 -4.61 5.81 2.03
C VAL A 404 -3.72 4.70 2.56
N TYR A 405 -4.33 3.54 2.74
CA TYR A 405 -3.66 2.39 3.30
C TYR A 405 -4.14 1.08 2.65
N PRO A 406 -3.32 0.48 1.77
CA PRO A 406 -3.59 -0.82 1.19
C PRO A 406 -3.35 -1.97 2.19
N ILE A 407 -4.17 -3.01 2.08
CA ILE A 407 -3.97 -4.29 2.76
C ILE A 407 -4.16 -5.39 1.72
N PHE A 408 -3.28 -6.37 1.72
CA PHE A 408 -3.28 -7.45 0.75
C PHE A 408 -3.49 -8.80 1.44
N PHE A 409 -4.39 -9.59 0.87
CA PHE A 409 -4.55 -11.00 1.18
C PHE A 409 -4.32 -11.81 -0.09
N ILE A 410 -3.31 -12.68 -0.08
CA ILE A 410 -3.05 -13.59 -1.20
C ILE A 410 -3.45 -14.99 -0.75
N LYS A 411 -4.51 -15.52 -1.36
CA LYS A 411 -5.10 -16.82 -1.04
C LYS A 411 -4.50 -17.94 -1.88
N GLY A 412 -4.20 -17.64 -3.14
CA GLY A 412 -3.63 -18.57 -4.12
C GLY A 412 -2.51 -17.93 -4.93
N TYR A 413 -1.42 -18.69 -5.12
CA TYR A 413 -0.29 -18.27 -5.93
C TYR A 413 0.40 -19.48 -6.58
N TYR A 414 0.98 -19.26 -7.76
CA TYR A 414 1.93 -20.18 -8.38
C TYR A 414 3.35 -19.88 -7.93
N GLY A 415 4.23 -20.89 -7.99
CA GLY A 415 5.65 -20.75 -7.65
C GLY A 415 6.00 -21.19 -6.23
N LYS A 416 7.21 -20.85 -5.79
CA LYS A 416 7.70 -21.19 -4.44
C LYS A 416 7.91 -19.92 -3.66
N LEU A 417 7.21 -19.79 -2.53
CA LEU A 417 7.40 -18.69 -1.61
C LEU A 417 8.76 -18.85 -0.92
N LYS A 418 9.75 -18.07 -1.35
CA LYS A 418 11.03 -17.92 -0.66
C LYS A 418 10.87 -16.91 0.48
N LYS A 419 11.71 -17.04 1.50
CA LYS A 419 11.73 -16.09 2.63
C LYS A 419 11.92 -14.65 2.14
N GLU A 420 12.74 -14.47 1.11
CA GLU A 420 13.01 -13.22 0.40
C GLU A 420 11.74 -12.61 -0.22
N ASN A 421 10.83 -13.41 -0.77
CA ASN A 421 9.61 -12.91 -1.42
C ASN A 421 8.60 -12.29 -0.45
N ILE A 422 8.67 -12.64 0.83
CA ILE A 422 7.88 -12.00 1.89
C ILE A 422 8.28 -10.55 2.00
N TYR A 423 9.59 -10.30 1.83
CA TYR A 423 10.21 -8.99 1.68
C TYR A 423 10.21 -8.54 0.20
N GLY A 424 9.66 -9.30 -0.73
CA GLY A 424 9.79 -9.06 -2.17
C GLY A 424 9.03 -7.84 -2.64
N PHE A 425 7.92 -7.48 -1.99
CA PHE A 425 7.30 -6.16 -2.21
C PHE A 425 8.27 -5.03 -1.81
N VAL A 426 9.10 -5.26 -0.79
CA VAL A 426 10.13 -4.31 -0.30
C VAL A 426 11.31 -4.19 -1.27
N ASP A 427 11.69 -5.27 -1.95
CA ASP A 427 12.74 -5.23 -2.99
C ASP A 427 12.25 -4.63 -4.33
N LEU A 428 10.93 -4.67 -4.60
CA LEU A 428 10.32 -4.16 -5.85
C LEU A 428 9.96 -2.67 -5.80
N ASP A 429 9.70 -2.10 -4.62
CA ASP A 429 9.49 -0.67 -4.43
C ASP A 429 10.24 -0.21 -3.16
N PRO A 430 11.32 0.58 -3.31
CA PRO A 430 12.10 1.10 -2.19
C PRO A 430 11.33 1.99 -1.21
N SER A 431 10.11 2.45 -1.54
CA SER A 431 9.27 3.16 -0.57
C SER A 431 8.81 2.25 0.58
N PHE A 432 8.77 0.94 0.35
CA PHE A 432 8.56 -0.08 1.39
C PHE A 432 9.84 -0.38 2.21
N MET A 433 11.02 0.13 1.79
CA MET A 433 12.35 -0.09 2.40
C MET A 433 12.73 0.87 3.53
N SER A 434 11.80 1.62 4.15
CA SER A 434 12.19 2.56 5.23
C SER A 434 12.75 1.91 6.52
N ILE A 435 13.04 0.60 6.50
CA ILE A 435 13.75 -0.13 7.56
C ILE A 435 15.12 -0.55 7.01
N SER A 436 16.19 0.03 7.53
CA SER A 436 17.55 -0.36 7.13
C SER A 436 17.81 -1.87 7.37
N LYS A 437 18.63 -2.52 6.52
CA LYS A 437 19.06 -3.92 6.71
C LYS A 437 19.57 -4.20 8.14
N GLY A 438 20.22 -3.22 8.77
CA GLY A 438 20.70 -3.30 10.16
C GLY A 438 19.57 -3.26 11.20
N GLU A 439 18.52 -2.48 10.94
CA GLU A 439 17.34 -2.37 11.80
C GLU A 439 16.43 -3.60 11.67
N LEU A 440 16.33 -4.17 10.48
CA LEU A 440 15.73 -5.49 10.21
C LEU A 440 16.44 -6.60 10.99
N LYS A 441 17.79 -6.65 10.94
CA LYS A 441 18.59 -7.63 11.68
C LYS A 441 18.49 -7.43 13.20
N ARG A 442 18.25 -6.19 13.65
CA ARG A 442 18.09 -5.83 15.07
C ARG A 442 16.70 -6.17 15.61
N VAL A 443 15.64 -6.02 14.79
CA VAL A 443 14.26 -6.39 15.12
C VAL A 443 14.07 -7.90 15.08
N LEU A 444 14.71 -8.59 14.12
CA LEU A 444 14.61 -10.03 13.92
C LEU A 444 15.67 -10.83 14.71
N ARG A 445 16.17 -10.32 15.85
CA ARG A 445 17.21 -10.94 16.69
C ARG A 445 16.81 -12.35 17.18
N GLY A 446 16.99 -13.36 16.33
CA GLY A 446 16.73 -14.76 16.64
C GLY A 446 15.25 -15.17 16.64
N SER A 447 14.30 -14.23 16.66
CA SER A 447 12.89 -14.53 16.52
C SER A 447 12.59 -14.89 15.06
N ASN A 448 12.24 -16.15 14.82
CA ASN A 448 11.35 -16.44 13.70
C ASN A 448 10.15 -15.51 13.86
N VAL A 449 9.78 -14.77 12.82
CA VAL A 449 8.38 -14.39 12.68
C VAL A 449 7.66 -15.72 12.56
N SER A 450 7.32 -16.35 13.69
CA SER A 450 6.37 -17.46 13.72
C SER A 450 5.06 -16.79 13.32
N VAL A 451 4.65 -16.82 12.06
CA VAL A 451 4.17 -18.04 11.41
C VAL A 451 3.68 -18.99 12.48
N VAL A 452 2.52 -18.66 13.07
CA VAL A 452 1.59 -19.74 13.32
C VAL A 452 1.47 -20.47 12.00
N LYS A 453 1.75 -21.77 12.03
CA LYS A 453 2.18 -22.60 10.89
C LYS A 453 1.36 -22.30 9.62
N GLY A 454 1.82 -21.37 8.76
CA GLY A 454 1.19 -21.00 7.49
C GLY A 454 0.35 -19.71 7.42
N ILE A 455 0.38 -18.80 8.40
CA ILE A 455 0.06 -17.36 8.22
C ILE A 455 1.35 -16.54 8.35
N MET A 456 1.64 -15.67 7.38
CA MET A 456 2.70 -14.64 7.51
C MET A 456 2.09 -13.27 7.36
N VAL A 457 2.15 -12.46 8.42
CA VAL A 457 1.73 -11.05 8.41
C VAL A 457 2.99 -10.19 8.34
N MET A 458 3.13 -9.41 7.27
CA MET A 458 4.13 -8.34 7.20
C MET A 458 3.45 -7.02 7.53
N TYR A 459 3.99 -6.31 8.52
CA TYR A 459 3.53 -4.98 8.93
C TYR A 459 4.51 -3.92 8.44
N GLU A 460 4.01 -3.03 7.60
CA GLU A 460 4.65 -1.75 7.28
C GLU A 460 3.77 -0.60 7.77
N SER A 461 4.35 0.57 8.00
CA SER A 461 3.64 1.77 8.47
C SER A 461 2.49 2.21 7.57
N ARG A 462 2.44 1.75 6.31
CA ARG A 462 1.38 2.08 5.33
C ARG A 462 0.66 0.87 4.73
N ALA A 463 1.21 -0.34 4.84
CA ALA A 463 0.64 -1.55 4.24
C ALA A 463 0.74 -2.76 5.15
N SER A 464 -0.22 -3.70 5.04
CA SER A 464 -0.12 -5.01 5.67
C SER A 464 -0.34 -6.11 4.64
N LEU A 465 0.57 -7.09 4.58
CA LEU A 465 0.48 -8.25 3.70
C LEU A 465 0.25 -9.50 4.53
N VAL A 466 -0.83 -10.23 4.25
CA VAL A 466 -1.14 -11.51 4.89
C VAL A 466 -1.06 -12.63 3.86
N LEU A 467 -0.12 -13.56 4.05
CA LEU A 467 0.07 -14.73 3.18
C LEU A 467 -0.35 -15.99 3.92
N CYS A 468 -1.21 -16.80 3.29
CA CYS A 468 -1.67 -18.06 3.86
C CYS A 468 -1.42 -19.23 2.91
N LYS A 469 -0.98 -20.37 3.44
CA LYS A 469 -0.75 -21.57 2.59
C LYS A 469 -2.05 -22.22 2.13
N ASN A 470 -3.09 -22.17 2.97
CA ASN A 470 -4.45 -22.60 2.65
C ASN A 470 -5.43 -22.04 3.69
N LYS A 471 -6.72 -22.14 3.38
CA LYS A 471 -7.83 -21.67 4.20
C LYS A 471 -7.90 -22.27 5.60
N SER A 472 -7.75 -23.60 5.74
CA SER A 472 -7.82 -24.26 7.05
C SER A 472 -6.72 -23.77 7.99
N THR A 473 -5.55 -23.51 7.42
CA THR A 473 -4.41 -22.95 8.14
C THR A 473 -4.69 -21.51 8.58
N LEU A 474 -5.28 -20.68 7.70
CA LEU A 474 -5.71 -19.33 8.06
C LEU A 474 -6.68 -19.37 9.25
N LEU A 475 -7.67 -20.26 9.21
CA LEU A 475 -8.67 -20.42 10.28
C LEU A 475 -8.04 -20.80 11.62
N ASN A 476 -7.30 -21.91 11.66
CA ASN A 476 -6.70 -22.40 12.92
C ASN A 476 -5.78 -21.35 13.54
N ASN A 477 -4.96 -20.69 12.70
CA ASN A 477 -4.02 -19.69 13.16
C ASN A 477 -4.75 -18.41 13.61
N PHE A 478 -5.86 -18.05 12.98
CA PHE A 478 -6.71 -16.95 13.42
C PHE A 478 -7.30 -17.23 14.81
N GLU A 479 -7.91 -18.40 15.00
CA GLU A 479 -8.48 -18.79 16.30
C GLU A 479 -7.42 -18.82 17.40
N GLU A 480 -6.20 -19.26 17.07
CA GLU A 480 -5.04 -19.24 17.98
C GLU A 480 -4.61 -17.81 18.33
N ILE A 481 -4.51 -16.90 17.35
CA ILE A 481 -4.02 -15.52 17.56
C ILE A 481 -5.04 -14.68 18.35
N PHE A 482 -6.32 -14.78 17.98
CA PHE A 482 -7.35 -13.89 18.53
C PHE A 482 -8.12 -14.53 19.69
N GLY A 483 -7.94 -15.84 19.94
CA GLY A 483 -8.69 -16.56 20.97
C GLY A 483 -10.20 -16.60 20.68
N VAL A 484 -10.61 -16.29 19.45
CA VAL A 484 -12.00 -16.32 19.01
C VAL A 484 -12.23 -17.69 18.38
N PRO A 485 -13.01 -18.60 19.01
CA PRO A 485 -13.33 -19.89 18.42
C PRO A 485 -14.34 -19.70 17.28
N LEU A 486 -13.89 -19.17 16.14
CA LEU A 486 -14.71 -18.91 14.95
C LEU A 486 -15.56 -20.12 14.56
N HIS A 487 -15.04 -21.34 14.73
CA HIS A 487 -15.76 -22.60 14.51
C HIS A 487 -17.04 -22.75 15.34
N THR A 488 -17.13 -22.12 16.53
CA THR A 488 -18.36 -22.15 17.36
C THR A 488 -19.41 -21.15 16.91
N PHE A 489 -19.02 -20.03 16.27
CA PHE A 489 -19.94 -18.98 15.84
C PHE A 489 -20.49 -19.21 14.43
N LEU A 490 -19.81 -20.01 13.63
CA LEU A 490 -19.96 -20.03 12.17
C LEU A 490 -20.61 -21.30 11.62
N SER A 491 -21.31 -22.08 12.46
CA SER A 491 -21.99 -23.30 12.00
C SER A 491 -23.04 -23.03 10.90
N ASP A 492 -23.62 -21.82 10.88
CA ASP A 492 -24.59 -21.37 9.87
C ASP A 492 -23.96 -20.56 8.71
N PHE A 493 -22.66 -20.25 8.78
CA PHE A 493 -22.01 -19.37 7.81
C PHE A 493 -21.39 -20.19 6.68
N THR A 494 -21.52 -19.68 5.46
CA THR A 494 -20.81 -20.24 4.32
C THR A 494 -19.31 -20.01 4.49
N ASN A 495 -18.53 -20.91 3.89
CA ASN A 495 -17.08 -20.81 3.80
C ASN A 495 -16.58 -19.41 3.39
N ASN A 496 -17.27 -18.70 2.49
CA ASN A 496 -16.89 -17.36 2.06
C ASN A 496 -17.13 -16.31 3.16
N GLU A 497 -18.23 -16.42 3.88
CA GLU A 497 -18.53 -15.49 4.97
C GLU A 497 -17.57 -15.65 6.16
N ILE A 498 -17.08 -16.87 6.40
CA ILE A 498 -16.01 -17.14 7.37
C ILE A 498 -14.72 -16.40 6.99
N GLU A 499 -14.32 -16.47 5.71
CA GLU A 499 -13.14 -15.73 5.24
C GLU A 499 -13.34 -14.22 5.34
N MET A 500 -14.53 -13.73 4.98
CA MET A 500 -14.88 -12.32 5.13
C MET A 500 -14.86 -11.88 6.60
N ALA A 501 -15.26 -12.75 7.53
CA ALA A 501 -15.16 -12.49 8.96
C ALA A 501 -13.69 -12.36 9.38
N ILE A 502 -12.82 -13.30 8.98
CA ILE A 502 -11.37 -13.21 9.26
C ILE A 502 -10.76 -11.93 8.68
N GLU A 503 -11.00 -11.64 7.39
CA GLU A 503 -10.55 -10.40 6.75
C GLU A 503 -11.05 -9.17 7.54
N SER A 504 -12.34 -9.17 7.92
CA SER A 504 -12.99 -8.12 8.70
C SER A 504 -12.40 -7.92 10.10
N GLU A 505 -12.01 -8.98 10.80
CA GLU A 505 -11.39 -8.88 12.13
C GLU A 505 -9.99 -8.25 12.04
N TYR A 506 -9.16 -8.72 11.09
CA TYR A 506 -7.86 -8.09 10.81
C TYR A 506 -8.01 -6.61 10.44
N LEU A 507 -9.01 -6.28 9.62
CA LEU A 507 -9.33 -4.89 9.27
C LEU A 507 -9.76 -4.09 10.50
N GLY A 508 -10.54 -4.69 11.40
CA GLY A 508 -11.00 -4.04 12.64
C GLY A 508 -9.83 -3.59 13.53
N GLU A 509 -8.84 -4.44 13.73
CA GLU A 509 -7.63 -4.08 14.47
C GLU A 509 -6.85 -2.93 13.81
N ILE A 510 -6.72 -2.97 12.48
CA ILE A 510 -6.05 -1.91 11.73
C ILE A 510 -6.85 -0.59 11.77
N GLU A 511 -8.18 -0.66 11.66
CA GLU A 511 -9.09 0.49 11.81
C GLU A 511 -8.94 1.15 13.20
N VAL A 512 -8.79 0.35 14.25
CA VAL A 512 -8.54 0.83 15.62
C VAL A 512 -7.22 1.60 15.67
N LEU A 513 -6.12 0.99 15.22
CA LEU A 513 -4.79 1.62 15.24
C LEU A 513 -4.73 2.92 14.43
N ARG A 514 -5.46 3.00 13.31
CA ARG A 514 -5.50 4.22 12.50
C ARG A 514 -6.35 5.31 13.11
N GLU A 515 -7.48 4.96 13.70
CA GLU A 515 -8.26 5.93 14.47
C GLU A 515 -7.38 6.56 15.56
N GLN A 516 -6.55 5.76 16.23
CA GLN A 516 -5.61 6.27 17.21
C GLN A 516 -4.63 7.26 16.58
N LEU A 517 -4.02 6.90 15.45
CA LEU A 517 -3.08 7.78 14.74
C LEU A 517 -3.74 9.10 14.32
N VAL A 518 -4.89 9.04 13.63
CA VAL A 518 -5.61 10.24 13.18
C VAL A 518 -5.97 11.11 14.39
N THR A 519 -6.53 10.51 15.45
CA THR A 519 -6.85 11.24 16.68
C THR A 519 -5.62 11.93 17.26
N LEU A 520 -4.48 11.26 17.30
CA LEU A 520 -3.23 11.82 17.81
C LEU A 520 -2.69 12.95 16.91
N THR A 521 -2.79 12.79 15.59
CA THR A 521 -2.36 13.79 14.60
C THR A 521 -3.24 15.04 14.65
N SER A 522 -4.56 14.88 14.70
CA SER A 522 -5.50 16.00 14.81
C SER A 522 -5.36 16.73 16.14
N LEU A 523 -5.11 15.99 17.22
CA LEU A 523 -4.75 16.56 18.52
C LEU A 523 -3.44 17.34 18.44
N TYR A 524 -2.41 16.81 17.77
CA TYR A 524 -1.15 17.51 17.56
C TYR A 524 -1.34 18.81 16.79
N HIS A 525 -2.03 18.77 15.64
CA HIS A 525 -2.31 19.97 14.85
C HIS A 525 -3.14 21.00 15.62
N PHE A 526 -4.14 20.54 16.37
CA PHE A 526 -4.93 21.41 17.25
C PHE A 526 -4.03 22.11 18.29
N LEU A 527 -3.19 21.36 19.01
CA LEU A 527 -2.28 21.89 20.01
C LEU A 527 -1.24 22.86 19.42
N VAL A 528 -0.75 22.57 18.21
CA VAL A 528 0.18 23.45 17.47
C VAL A 528 -0.52 24.73 17.01
N SER A 529 -1.76 24.62 16.49
CA SER A 529 -2.53 25.78 16.01
C SER A 529 -2.94 26.74 17.14
N LYS A 530 -3.10 26.22 18.36
CA LYS A 530 -3.51 26.97 19.56
C LYS A 530 -2.35 27.63 20.31
N ARG A 531 -1.09 27.46 19.88
CA ARG A 531 0.07 28.18 20.44
C ARG A 531 0.14 29.67 20.06
N GLY A 532 -0.87 30.22 19.39
CA GLY A 532 -1.03 31.65 19.16
C GLY A 532 -2.49 32.10 19.30
N VAL A 533 -2.72 33.07 20.19
CA VAL A 533 -3.85 34.01 20.31
C VAL A 533 -4.79 33.82 21.53
N GLU A 534 -4.89 34.94 22.25
CA GLU A 534 -5.63 35.32 23.46
C GLU A 534 -7.17 35.27 23.37
N LYS A 535 -7.88 34.53 24.26
CA LYS A 535 -9.17 34.94 24.88
C LYS A 535 -9.67 33.97 25.99
N ILE A 536 -9.44 34.35 27.24
CA ILE A 536 -9.37 33.48 28.43
C ILE A 536 -10.72 32.88 28.94
N GLY A 537 -11.88 33.40 28.54
CA GLY A 537 -13.19 32.98 29.09
C GLY A 537 -13.80 31.74 28.43
N GLU A 538 -14.03 31.80 27.11
CA GLU A 538 -14.50 30.66 26.31
C GLU A 538 -13.40 29.59 26.17
N GLU A 539 -12.13 29.99 26.26
CA GLU A 539 -10.99 29.08 26.29
C GLU A 539 -11.01 28.16 27.50
N TYR A 540 -11.39 28.63 28.69
CA TYR A 540 -11.34 27.80 29.90
C TYR A 540 -12.31 26.61 29.85
N GLU A 541 -13.57 26.85 29.43
CA GLU A 541 -14.56 25.79 29.20
C GLU A 541 -14.15 24.87 28.03
N THR A 542 -13.58 25.46 26.97
CA THR A 542 -13.06 24.68 25.84
C THR A 542 -11.93 23.77 26.30
N LEU A 543 -10.98 24.27 27.12
CA LEU A 543 -9.81 23.58 27.65
C LEU A 543 -10.19 22.49 28.66
N ILE A 544 -11.17 22.70 29.53
CA ILE A 544 -11.70 21.64 30.42
C ILE A 544 -12.38 20.54 29.61
N SER A 545 -13.17 20.91 28.58
CA SER A 545 -13.76 19.92 27.67
C SER A 545 -12.69 19.18 26.85
N LEU A 546 -11.55 19.84 26.59
CA LEU A 546 -10.42 19.31 25.85
C LEU A 546 -9.63 18.33 26.71
N GLU A 547 -9.33 18.70 27.95
CA GLU A 547 -8.64 17.88 28.95
C GLU A 547 -9.41 16.59 29.22
N ARG A 548 -10.72 16.68 29.45
CA ARG A 548 -11.59 15.50 29.65
C ARG A 548 -11.62 14.59 28.41
N ARG A 549 -11.59 15.16 27.21
CA ARG A 549 -11.51 14.39 25.95
C ARG A 549 -10.14 13.75 25.75
N LEU A 550 -9.06 14.49 26.00
CA LEU A 550 -7.67 14.01 26.01
C LEU A 550 -7.51 12.83 26.95
N TYR A 551 -8.01 12.96 28.18
CA TYR A 551 -7.91 11.93 29.21
C TYR A 551 -8.74 10.69 28.85
N ARG A 552 -9.94 10.87 28.30
CA ARG A 552 -10.76 9.76 27.79
C ARG A 552 -10.08 9.04 26.62
N ARG A 553 -9.50 9.76 25.66
CA ARG A 553 -8.77 9.18 24.52
C ARG A 553 -7.47 8.50 24.93
N LEU A 554 -6.74 9.05 25.90
CA LEU A 554 -5.57 8.42 26.52
C LEU A 554 -5.92 7.14 27.29
N LEU A 555 -7.07 7.10 27.96
CA LEU A 555 -7.59 5.89 28.60
C LEU A 555 -8.02 4.84 27.57
N GLU A 556 -8.69 5.23 26.48
CA GLU A 556 -9.02 4.34 25.35
C GLU A 556 -7.75 3.73 24.72
N LEU A 557 -6.64 4.48 24.66
CA LEU A 557 -5.32 4.00 24.22
C LEU A 557 -4.68 3.03 25.22
N ASN A 558 -4.77 3.30 26.53
CA ASN A 558 -4.19 2.46 27.57
C ASN A 558 -4.96 1.16 27.82
N VAL A 559 -6.28 1.13 27.59
CA VAL A 559 -7.09 -0.10 27.71
C VAL A 559 -6.69 -1.14 26.66
N LEU A 560 -6.09 -0.72 25.54
CA LEU A 560 -5.61 -1.60 24.47
C LEU A 560 -4.19 -2.14 24.70
N ASP A 561 -3.44 -1.61 25.66
CA ASP A 561 -2.15 -2.18 26.10
C ASP A 561 -2.34 -3.45 26.98
N ILE A 562 -3.59 -3.87 27.18
CA ILE A 562 -4.01 -5.07 27.92
C ILE A 562 -4.40 -6.21 26.97
N GLY A 563 -3.97 -6.16 25.70
CA GLY A 563 -4.24 -7.23 24.72
C GLY A 563 -3.72 -8.60 25.18
N LEU A 564 -4.59 -9.61 25.10
CA LEU A 564 -4.45 -10.97 25.64
C LEU A 564 -3.22 -11.79 25.16
N TYR A 565 -2.42 -11.32 24.20
CA TYR A 565 -1.25 -12.06 23.67
C TYR A 565 -0.04 -11.18 23.31
N GLU A 566 1.17 -11.63 23.67
CA GLU A 566 2.43 -10.91 23.46
C GLU A 566 2.82 -10.68 21.99
N SER A 567 2.44 -11.57 21.07
CA SER A 567 2.85 -11.49 19.67
C SER A 567 2.23 -10.30 18.94
N VAL A 568 0.93 -10.07 19.15
CA VAL A 568 0.20 -8.90 18.62
C VAL A 568 0.68 -7.64 19.33
N ARG A 569 0.95 -7.71 20.64
CA ARG A 569 1.49 -6.59 21.41
C ARG A 569 2.82 -6.09 20.85
N GLU A 570 3.74 -6.98 20.50
CA GLU A 570 5.04 -6.56 19.95
C GLU A 570 4.93 -5.99 18.53
N VAL A 571 4.02 -6.52 17.69
CA VAL A 571 3.76 -5.95 16.36
C VAL A 571 3.19 -4.54 16.47
N ILE A 572 2.19 -4.35 17.36
CA ILE A 572 1.59 -3.03 17.63
C ILE A 572 2.63 -2.07 18.19
N ARG A 573 3.44 -2.51 19.17
CA ARG A 573 4.49 -1.69 19.79
C ARG A 573 5.57 -1.27 18.79
N LEU A 574 5.99 -2.17 17.90
CA LEU A 574 6.93 -1.86 16.81
C LEU A 574 6.33 -0.89 15.80
N GLY A 575 5.04 -1.04 15.47
CA GLY A 575 4.30 -0.11 14.62
C GLY A 575 4.24 1.29 15.24
N GLN A 576 3.79 1.38 16.50
CA GLN A 576 3.70 2.63 17.26
C GLN A 576 5.05 3.33 17.37
N LYS A 577 6.11 2.58 17.68
CA LYS A 577 7.47 3.12 17.75
C LYS A 577 7.95 3.70 16.42
N LYS A 578 7.70 3.01 15.30
CA LYS A 578 8.08 3.49 13.95
C LYS A 578 7.26 4.69 13.49
N MET A 579 5.99 4.74 13.88
CA MET A 579 5.10 5.88 13.60
C MET A 579 5.40 7.09 14.50
N GLY A 580 6.40 6.98 15.39
CA GLY A 580 6.75 8.03 16.34
C GLY A 580 5.65 8.28 17.37
N ILE A 581 4.70 7.35 17.53
CA ILE A 581 3.58 7.47 18.46
C ILE A 581 4.10 7.56 19.90
N ASP A 582 5.17 6.86 20.26
CA ASP A 582 5.78 6.99 21.59
C ASP A 582 6.27 8.43 21.85
N ASN A 583 6.92 9.03 20.87
CA ASN A 583 7.38 10.42 20.96
C ASN A 583 6.21 11.41 20.99
N LEU A 584 5.16 11.13 20.20
CA LEU A 584 3.95 11.93 20.17
C LEU A 584 3.18 11.83 21.49
N TYR A 585 3.07 10.64 22.06
CA TYR A 585 2.48 10.38 23.37
C TYR A 585 3.21 11.14 24.46
N VAL A 586 4.55 11.09 24.48
CA VAL A 586 5.38 11.88 25.42
C VAL A 586 5.12 13.37 25.24
N ARG A 587 5.11 13.89 24.01
CA ARG A 587 4.84 15.32 23.73
C ARG A 587 3.43 15.75 24.12
N VAL A 588 2.42 14.91 23.86
CA VAL A 588 1.03 15.15 24.25
C VAL A 588 0.90 15.16 25.77
N LYS A 589 1.56 14.22 26.46
CA LYS A 589 1.57 14.14 27.93
C LYS A 589 2.26 15.37 28.55
N GLU A 590 3.37 15.82 27.95
CA GLU A 590 4.06 17.05 28.35
C GLU A 590 3.19 18.29 28.11
N ALA A 591 2.52 18.37 26.96
CA ALA A 591 1.61 19.47 26.63
C ALA A 591 0.40 19.51 27.57
N ALA A 592 -0.23 18.35 27.86
CA ALA A 592 -1.32 18.22 28.82
C ALA A 592 -0.87 18.60 30.24
N GLY A 593 0.32 18.17 30.67
CA GLY A 593 0.89 18.54 31.96
C GLY A 593 1.28 20.02 32.05
N SER A 594 1.69 20.65 30.94
CA SER A 594 1.89 22.11 30.88
C SER A 594 0.57 22.85 30.98
N LEU A 595 -0.46 22.38 30.28
CA LEU A 595 -1.79 22.99 30.27
C LEU A 595 -2.47 22.89 31.64
N SER A 596 -2.41 21.72 32.29
CA SER A 596 -2.94 21.51 33.64
C SER A 596 -2.29 22.46 34.65
N ARG A 597 -0.95 22.62 34.60
CA ARG A 597 -0.23 23.60 35.45
C ARG A 597 -0.65 25.04 35.17
N GLU A 598 -0.86 25.40 33.91
CA GLU A 598 -1.31 26.73 33.54
C GLU A 598 -2.76 26.99 33.99
N LEU A 599 -3.64 25.99 33.89
CA LEU A 599 -5.01 26.04 34.40
C LEU A 599 -5.04 26.20 35.92
N ASP A 600 -4.19 25.48 36.65
CA ASP A 600 -4.06 25.62 38.11
C ASP A 600 -3.60 27.03 38.51
N VAL A 601 -2.57 27.56 37.84
CA VAL A 601 -2.09 28.93 38.08
C VAL A 601 -3.20 29.96 37.79
N ARG A 602 -3.93 29.79 36.68
CA ARG A 602 -5.02 30.71 36.30
C ARG A 602 -6.24 30.58 37.21
N TYR A 603 -6.54 29.38 37.70
CA TYR A 603 -7.58 29.14 38.69
C TYR A 603 -7.23 29.80 40.03
N GLN A 604 -5.98 29.68 40.49
CA GLN A 604 -5.48 30.38 41.68
C GLN A 604 -5.53 31.91 41.52
N LEU A 605 -5.21 32.44 40.33
CA LEU A 605 -5.34 33.88 40.04
C LEU A 605 -6.81 34.35 40.03
N SER A 606 -7.74 33.50 39.57
CA SER A 606 -9.19 33.74 39.58
C SER A 606 -9.77 33.73 41.00
N GLU A 607 -9.38 32.75 41.82
CA GLU A 607 -9.73 32.66 43.25
C GLU A 607 -9.21 33.88 44.03
N ASN A 608 -7.96 34.29 43.80
CA ASN A 608 -7.38 35.48 44.42
C ASN A 608 -8.14 36.78 44.03
N ARG A 609 -8.58 36.90 42.77
CA ARG A 609 -9.43 38.05 42.33
C ARG A 609 -10.82 38.03 42.98
N LYS A 610 -11.43 36.87 43.21
CA LYS A 610 -12.71 36.76 43.92
C LYS A 610 -12.56 37.18 45.39
N LEU A 611 -11.49 36.77 46.05
CA LEU A 611 -11.14 37.18 47.42
C LEU A 611 -10.92 38.69 47.52
N GLU A 612 -10.30 39.31 46.52
CA GLU A 612 -10.13 40.77 46.46
C GLU A 612 -11.46 41.50 46.28
N ILE A 613 -12.35 41.01 45.41
CA ILE A 613 -13.69 41.59 45.23
C ILE A 613 -14.50 41.51 46.52
N VAL A 614 -14.42 40.39 47.26
CA VAL A 614 -15.05 40.24 48.58
C VAL A 614 -14.46 41.22 49.59
N GLN A 615 -13.14 41.41 49.63
CA GLN A 615 -12.50 42.41 50.50
C GLN A 615 -12.91 43.85 50.14
N TYR A 616 -13.03 44.18 48.84
CA TYR A 616 -13.52 45.47 48.37
C TYR A 616 -14.97 45.72 48.81
N LEU A 617 -15.84 44.72 48.68
CA LEU A 617 -17.24 44.80 49.11
C LEU A 617 -17.34 44.97 50.63
N LEU A 618 -16.51 44.29 51.42
CA LEU A 618 -16.45 44.44 52.88
C LEU A 618 -16.00 45.84 53.31
N VAL A 619 -15.02 46.44 52.61
CA VAL A 619 -14.58 47.82 52.87
C VAL A 619 -15.69 48.83 52.55
N ILE A 620 -16.40 48.66 51.44
CA ILE A 620 -17.54 49.50 51.08
C ILE A 620 -18.66 49.38 52.13
N LEU A 621 -18.94 48.16 52.59
CA LEU A 621 -19.92 47.90 53.65
C LEU A 621 -19.53 48.60 54.97
N ALA A 622 -18.26 48.54 55.37
CA ALA A 622 -17.76 49.22 56.56
C ALA A 622 -17.89 50.75 56.44
N ILE A 623 -17.62 51.32 55.26
CA ILE A 623 -17.81 52.76 54.99
C ILE A 623 -19.29 53.13 55.12
N ILE A 624 -20.20 52.32 54.57
CA ILE A 624 -21.64 52.56 54.69
C ILE A 624 -22.08 52.51 56.16
N GLN A 625 -21.62 51.52 56.94
CA GLN A 625 -21.92 51.41 58.36
C GLN A 625 -21.39 52.60 59.17
N ILE A 626 -20.20 53.12 58.85
CA ILE A 626 -19.64 54.32 59.47
C ILE A 626 -20.48 55.56 59.12
N ILE A 627 -20.93 55.68 57.86
CA ILE A 627 -21.81 56.77 57.42
C ILE A 627 -23.17 56.69 58.13
N GLU A 628 -23.76 55.49 58.25
CA GLU A 628 -25.02 55.29 58.97
C GLU A 628 -24.89 55.62 60.46
N ALA A 629 -23.84 55.13 61.12
CA ALA A 629 -23.55 55.45 62.51
C ALA A 629 -23.31 56.96 62.71
N GLY A 630 -22.56 57.59 61.81
CA GLY A 630 -22.35 59.04 61.78
C GLY A 630 -23.65 59.81 61.57
N SER A 631 -24.54 59.34 60.68
CA SER A 631 -25.84 59.97 60.41
C SER A 631 -26.80 59.85 61.60
N SER A 632 -26.78 58.72 62.31
CA SER A 632 -27.56 58.52 63.54
C SER A 632 -27.02 59.39 64.68
N PHE A 633 -25.70 59.54 64.78
CA PHE A 633 -25.06 60.44 65.73
C PHE A 633 -25.39 61.92 65.43
N LEU A 634 -25.37 62.31 64.15
CA LEU A 634 -25.74 63.66 63.68
C LEU A 634 -27.21 64.02 63.95
N ARG A 635 -28.12 63.03 64.00
CA ARG A 635 -29.52 63.27 64.40
C ARG A 635 -29.69 63.61 65.87
N THR A 636 -28.71 63.31 66.73
CA THR A 636 -28.84 63.47 68.18
C THR A 636 -28.06 64.65 68.76
N HIS A 637 -27.01 65.16 68.10
CA HIS A 637 -26.13 66.19 68.66
C HIS A 637 -25.73 67.27 67.64
N VAL A 638 -26.00 68.54 67.96
CA VAL A 638 -25.64 69.72 67.15
C VAL A 638 -24.19 70.14 67.47
N PHE A 639 -23.20 69.47 66.86
CA PHE A 639 -21.79 69.90 66.86
C PHE A 639 -21.30 70.10 65.42
N PRO A 640 -20.31 70.98 65.16
CA PRO A 640 -19.99 71.43 63.82
C PRO A 640 -19.39 70.30 62.98
N PHE A 641 -19.91 70.17 61.77
CA PHE A 641 -19.79 69.08 60.78
C PHE A 641 -18.35 68.71 60.32
N ILE A 642 -17.36 69.52 60.67
CA ILE A 642 -16.03 69.53 60.03
C ILE A 642 -15.11 68.37 60.48
N PRO A 643 -15.05 67.96 61.76
CA PRO A 643 -14.12 66.90 62.19
C PRO A 643 -14.49 65.52 61.66
N VAL A 644 -15.80 65.21 61.59
CA VAL A 644 -16.28 63.87 61.17
C VAL A 644 -16.04 63.64 59.69
N ILE A 645 -16.31 64.66 58.85
CA ILE A 645 -15.96 64.60 57.42
C ILE A 645 -14.45 64.48 57.26
N GLY A 646 -13.67 65.26 58.03
CA GLY A 646 -12.21 65.21 58.01
C GLY A 646 -11.66 63.80 58.31
N ILE A 647 -12.16 63.15 59.37
CA ILE A 647 -11.72 61.80 59.75
C ILE A 647 -12.16 60.77 58.70
N THR A 648 -13.40 60.86 58.21
CA THR A 648 -13.92 59.93 57.18
C THR A 648 -13.15 60.05 55.87
N PHE A 649 -12.86 61.28 55.44
CA PHE A 649 -12.08 61.56 54.24
C PHE A 649 -10.62 61.14 54.40
N THR A 650 -10.04 61.31 55.60
CA THR A 650 -8.67 60.87 55.91
C THR A 650 -8.57 59.35 55.92
N LEU A 651 -9.56 58.64 56.47
CA LEU A 651 -9.62 57.18 56.44
C LEU A 651 -9.82 56.64 55.02
N LEU A 652 -10.65 57.31 54.20
CA LEU A 652 -10.81 57.01 52.78
C LEU A 652 -9.52 57.22 52.00
N LEU A 653 -8.82 58.34 52.23
CA LEU A 653 -7.52 58.61 51.62
C LEU A 653 -6.47 57.61 52.06
N LEU A 654 -6.42 57.23 53.34
CA LEU A 654 -5.50 56.24 53.87
C LEU A 654 -5.76 54.86 53.26
N ALA A 655 -7.02 54.44 53.18
CA ALA A 655 -7.41 53.21 52.50
C ALA A 655 -7.02 53.23 51.02
N TYR A 656 -7.29 54.34 50.33
CA TYR A 656 -6.89 54.54 48.93
C TYR A 656 -5.36 54.52 48.76
N PHE A 657 -4.59 55.08 49.70
CA PHE A 657 -3.13 55.09 49.67
C PHE A 657 -2.53 53.70 49.91
N ILE A 658 -3.09 52.94 50.86
CA ILE A 658 -2.69 51.54 51.13
C ILE A 658 -2.98 50.70 49.88
N LEU A 659 -4.14 50.90 49.24
CA LEU A 659 -4.51 50.22 48.00
C LEU A 659 -3.57 50.57 46.84
N LEU A 660 -3.24 51.85 46.65
CA LEU A 660 -2.29 52.28 45.62
C LEU A 660 -0.87 51.77 45.88
N ARG A 661 -0.44 51.74 47.14
CA ARG A 661 0.88 51.24 47.53
C ARG A 661 1.00 49.74 47.27
N ASN A 662 -0.02 48.95 47.61
CA ASN A 662 -0.04 47.53 47.30
C ASN A 662 -0.08 47.28 45.78
N ARG A 663 -0.81 48.10 45.03
CA ARG A 663 -0.86 48.01 43.56
C ARG A 663 0.48 48.36 42.90
N ARG A 664 1.24 49.31 43.46
CA ARG A 664 2.60 49.66 42.99
C ARG A 664 3.62 48.59 43.36
N ARG A 665 3.56 48.02 44.57
CA ARG A 665 4.48 46.97 45.01
C ARG A 665 4.35 45.72 44.14
N ARG A 666 3.13 45.34 43.76
CA ARG A 666 2.90 44.18 42.87
C ARG A 666 3.35 44.39 41.43
N ARG A 667 3.27 45.60 40.87
CA ARG A 667 3.87 45.92 39.56
C ARG A 667 5.41 45.86 39.53
N TYR A 668 6.04 45.78 40.70
CA TYR A 668 7.49 45.59 40.82
C TYR A 668 7.86 44.11 41.10
N GLU A 669 6.88 43.28 41.47
CA GLU A 669 7.05 41.86 41.77
C GLU A 669 6.56 40.96 40.61
N GLU A 670 5.59 41.42 39.81
CA GLU A 670 5.30 40.96 38.43
C GLU A 670 6.32 41.54 37.44
#